data_AF-A0A8C0KGU3-F1
#
_entry.id   AF-A0A8C0KGU3-F1
#
_cell.length_a   1.000
_cell.length_b   1.000
_cell.length_c   1.000
_cell.angle_alpha   90.00
_cell.angle_beta   90.00
_cell.angle_gamma   90.00
#
_symmetry.space_group_name_H-M   'P 1'
#
loop_
_entity.id
_entity.type
_entity.pdbx_description
1 polymer ?
#
loop_
_entity_poly.entity_id
_entity_poly.type
_entity_poly.pdbx_seq_one_letter_code
_entity_poly.pdbx_strand_id
1 'polypeptide(L)'
;MAAAAGGLRRAIRRSPLWGGPSRRPLSSEPPPAQATAVRDAFLSFFRDRHGHRLVPSASVRPRGDPSLLFVNAGMNQFKPIFLGTVNPRSEMAGFRRVANSQKCVRAGGRHNDLEDVGRDLSHHTFFEMLGNWAFGGEYFKEEACSMAWELLTQVYGIPKDRLWVSYFGGDPKAGLDPDLESRDIWLNLGVHASHVLSFGPEENFWEMGDTGPCGPCTEIHYDLAGRVGAPQLVELWNLVFIQHNRETDGSLQPLPQRHVDTGMGLERLVAVLQGTPSTYDTDLFSPLLKAIHQGCGAPPYLGQVGAADKGRTDMAYRVVADHIRTLSVCIADVWKGYRERQGLVVVAGERKEGDGEVAALLRSPRSSAALPLPFQIASLVSEEEAAFLASLQRGRRIIDQTLRCLGPSELFPAEVAWSLSLSGNLGLPLDLVELMLEEKGVQLDSAGLARLAQEEAKRAAQLQRQGLQLNVHALGELQRRGVPPTDDSPKYNYSLRPSGGYEFNPCEAQVLQLYLEDGTAVASVGKGQHCGLLLDKTNFYAEQGGQASDRGYLVRVGQEDVLFPVARAQICGGFILHEAVAPEGLKVGDQVQLHVDEAWRLGCMEKHTATHLLNWALRQALGPGTEQRGSHLNPERLRFDVATQAPLTPEQLQAVEGTVQEAVGQDEAVYMEEVALAHTAHVPGLRSLDEVYPDPVRVVSVGVPVARALDPASQAALQTSVELCCGTHLLRTGAVGDLVIIGERQLTKGTVRLLAVTGEQAQQVSMPAGFRRLLDVDGGAAGAHMADAVRLGDAQQQNQGSYLCANGAIPAVGSCCDYLVP
;
A
#
# COMPACT_ATOMS: atom_id res chain seq x y z
N MET A 1 -61.00 23.38 -25.49
CA MET A 1 -62.31 23.60 -24.85
C MET A 1 -62.47 22.47 -23.84
N ALA A 2 -62.25 22.71 -22.54
CA ALA A 2 -63.30 23.11 -21.58
C ALA A 2 -64.50 22.14 -21.66
N ALA A 3 -64.93 21.41 -20.64
CA ALA A 3 -65.01 21.73 -19.22
C ALA A 3 -65.27 20.39 -18.46
N ALA A 4 -64.59 20.11 -17.34
CA ALA A 4 -64.95 20.51 -15.96
C ALA A 4 -66.03 19.58 -15.35
N ALA A 5 -65.99 19.13 -14.10
CA ALA A 5 -65.05 19.30 -13.00
C ALA A 5 -65.43 18.32 -11.86
N GLY A 6 -64.48 18.03 -10.97
CA GLY A 6 -64.80 17.86 -9.55
C GLY A 6 -64.45 16.52 -8.91
N GLY A 7 -63.33 16.50 -8.16
CA GLY A 7 -63.30 15.87 -6.85
C GLY A 7 -62.59 14.52 -6.69
N LEU A 8 -61.27 14.46 -6.90
CA LEU A 8 -60.47 13.35 -6.39
C LEU A 8 -59.87 13.71 -5.02
N ARG A 9 -60.55 13.34 -3.93
CA ARG A 9 -59.92 13.21 -2.61
C ARG A 9 -59.17 11.87 -2.58
N ARG A 10 -57.86 11.90 -2.76
CA ARG A 10 -56.99 10.71 -2.70
C ARG A 10 -56.80 10.32 -1.24
N ALA A 11 -57.21 9.09 -0.92
CA ALA A 11 -57.04 8.45 0.37
C ALA A 11 -55.54 8.32 0.73
N ILE A 12 -55.18 8.82 1.91
CA ILE A 12 -53.93 8.52 2.59
C ILE A 12 -53.97 7.05 2.98
N ARG A 13 -53.33 6.19 2.18
CA ARG A 13 -53.02 4.81 2.59
C ARG A 13 -51.83 4.89 3.54
N ARG A 14 -52.08 4.58 4.82
CA ARG A 14 -51.07 4.26 5.81
C ARG A 14 -50.19 3.13 5.27
N SER A 15 -48.89 3.36 5.19
CA SER A 15 -47.89 2.33 4.91
C SER A 15 -47.90 1.27 6.02
N PRO A 16 -47.63 -0.01 5.72
CA PRO A 16 -47.64 -1.05 6.73
C PRO A 16 -46.39 -0.95 7.62
N LEU A 17 -46.61 -1.06 8.93
CA LEU A 17 -45.58 -1.25 9.95
C LEU A 17 -44.76 -2.50 9.60
N TRP A 18 -43.54 -2.30 9.10
CA TRP A 18 -42.55 -3.36 9.00
C TRP A 18 -42.12 -3.75 10.42
N GLY A 19 -42.45 -4.97 10.82
CA GLY A 19 -41.93 -5.59 12.04
C GLY A 19 -40.45 -5.88 11.87
N GLY A 20 -39.60 -5.02 12.45
CA GLY A 20 -38.17 -5.25 12.55
C GLY A 20 -37.82 -6.41 13.49
N PRO A 21 -36.58 -6.94 13.44
CA PRO A 21 -36.15 -8.00 14.34
C PRO A 21 -36.19 -7.51 15.80
N SER A 22 -36.61 -8.40 16.69
CA SER A 22 -36.71 -8.20 18.14
C SER A 22 -35.47 -7.48 18.71
N ARG A 23 -35.60 -6.19 19.05
CA ARG A 23 -34.58 -5.40 19.75
C ARG A 23 -34.32 -6.05 21.11
N ARG A 24 -33.18 -6.71 21.29
CA ARG A 24 -32.72 -7.11 22.63
C ARG A 24 -32.51 -5.84 23.46
N PRO A 25 -33.09 -5.73 24.68
CA PRO A 25 -32.76 -4.63 25.56
C PRO A 25 -31.30 -4.80 26.00
N LEU A 26 -30.43 -3.88 25.57
CA LEU A 26 -29.13 -3.69 26.21
C LEU A 26 -29.37 -3.09 27.61
N SER A 27 -28.41 -3.33 28.51
CA SER A 27 -28.30 -2.67 29.82
C SER A 27 -28.73 -1.20 29.74
N SER A 28 -29.56 -0.76 30.68
CA SER A 28 -29.95 0.66 30.82
C SER A 28 -28.82 1.55 31.34
N GLU A 29 -27.72 0.94 31.79
CA GLU A 29 -26.53 1.66 32.25
C GLU A 29 -25.51 1.82 31.12
N PRO A 30 -24.88 3.00 30.98
CA PRO A 30 -23.83 3.24 29.99
C PRO A 30 -22.66 2.27 30.20
N PRO A 31 -21.93 1.91 29.14
CA PRO A 31 -20.80 1.00 29.26
C PRO A 31 -19.74 1.58 30.22
N PRO A 32 -18.95 0.72 30.89
CA PRO A 32 -17.79 1.18 31.64
C PRO A 32 -16.90 2.09 30.77
N ALA A 33 -16.39 3.18 31.34
CA ALA A 33 -15.59 4.15 30.61
C ALA A 33 -14.18 3.65 30.19
N GLN A 34 -13.86 2.37 30.45
CA GLN A 34 -12.58 1.76 30.04
C GLN A 34 -12.54 1.61 28.51
N ALA A 35 -11.38 1.87 27.91
CA ALA A 35 -11.24 1.93 26.46
C ALA A 35 -11.69 0.64 25.74
N THR A 36 -11.45 -0.53 26.36
CA THR A 36 -11.91 -1.82 25.79
C THR A 36 -13.43 -1.92 25.76
N ALA A 37 -14.10 -1.55 26.84
CA ALA A 37 -15.56 -1.57 26.92
C ALA A 37 -16.20 -0.53 25.98
N VAL A 38 -15.57 0.63 25.80
CA VAL A 38 -15.98 1.65 24.83
C VAL A 38 -15.89 1.11 23.41
N ARG A 39 -14.76 0.50 23.03
CA ARG A 39 -14.59 -0.13 21.71
C ARG A 39 -15.64 -1.23 21.45
N ASP A 40 -15.85 -2.13 22.43
CA ASP A 40 -16.80 -3.23 22.30
C ASP A 40 -18.25 -2.75 22.20
N ALA A 41 -18.59 -1.66 22.90
CA ALA A 41 -19.90 -1.03 22.82
C ALA A 41 -20.16 -0.44 21.43
N PHE A 42 -19.19 0.25 20.83
CA PHE A 42 -19.27 0.74 19.44
C PHE A 42 -19.56 -0.41 18.46
N LEU A 43 -18.73 -1.46 18.50
CA LEU A 43 -18.85 -2.58 17.57
C LEU A 43 -20.16 -3.34 17.76
N SER A 44 -20.56 -3.59 19.01
CA SER A 44 -21.82 -4.29 19.31
C SER A 44 -23.04 -3.46 18.91
N PHE A 45 -23.01 -2.13 19.07
CA PHE A 45 -24.09 -1.25 18.63
C PHE A 45 -24.34 -1.37 17.12
N PHE A 46 -23.30 -1.23 16.31
CA PHE A 46 -23.43 -1.30 14.85
C PHE A 46 -23.80 -2.70 14.36
N ARG A 47 -23.26 -3.76 14.97
CA ARG A 47 -23.62 -5.16 14.67
C ARG A 47 -25.07 -5.46 15.02
N ASP A 48 -25.44 -5.20 16.28
CA ASP A 48 -26.68 -5.72 16.85
C ASP A 48 -27.90 -4.84 16.55
N ARG A 49 -27.74 -3.51 16.42
CA ARG A 49 -28.85 -2.58 16.12
C ARG A 49 -28.97 -2.23 14.65
N HIS A 50 -27.85 -2.14 13.93
CA HIS A 50 -27.82 -1.64 12.56
C HIS A 50 -27.31 -2.66 11.53
N GLY A 51 -27.11 -3.92 11.94
CA GLY A 51 -26.79 -5.03 11.03
C GLY A 51 -25.46 -4.89 10.28
N HIS A 52 -24.52 -4.09 10.79
CA HIS A 52 -23.22 -3.93 10.16
C HIS A 52 -22.39 -5.21 10.34
N ARG A 53 -21.68 -5.62 9.29
CA ARG A 53 -20.70 -6.70 9.39
C ARG A 53 -19.45 -6.17 10.07
N LEU A 54 -19.02 -6.84 11.14
CA LEU A 54 -17.74 -6.53 11.77
C LEU A 54 -16.60 -7.07 10.92
N VAL A 55 -15.71 -6.19 10.50
CA VAL A 55 -14.53 -6.54 9.71
C VAL A 55 -13.27 -6.28 10.53
N PRO A 56 -12.21 -7.10 10.42
CA PRO A 56 -10.97 -6.84 11.14
C PRO A 56 -10.33 -5.51 10.73
N SER A 57 -9.53 -4.92 11.62
CA SER A 57 -8.63 -3.83 11.23
C SER A 57 -7.65 -4.33 10.17
N ALA A 58 -7.45 -3.56 9.11
CA ALA A 58 -6.32 -3.72 8.21
C ALA A 58 -5.00 -3.45 8.95
N SER A 59 -3.90 -3.96 8.39
CA SER A 59 -2.54 -3.60 8.81
C SER A 59 -2.32 -2.10 8.69
N VAL A 60 -1.52 -1.50 9.58
CA VAL A 60 -1.09 -0.09 9.42
C VAL A 60 -0.24 0.11 8.17
N ARG A 61 0.33 -0.97 7.60
CA ARG A 61 0.95 -0.97 6.27
C ARG A 61 -0.13 -1.17 5.20
N PRO A 62 -0.31 -0.22 4.25
CA PRO A 62 -1.25 -0.37 3.15
C PRO A 62 -0.89 -1.57 2.28
N ARG A 63 -1.91 -2.36 1.87
CA ARG A 63 -1.75 -3.45 0.92
C ARG A 63 -2.16 -2.98 -0.47
N GLY A 64 -1.23 -3.03 -1.43
CA GLY A 64 -1.52 -2.71 -2.83
C GLY A 64 -1.88 -1.25 -3.10
N ASP A 65 -1.54 -0.33 -2.19
CA ASP A 65 -1.73 1.11 -2.40
C ASP A 65 -0.38 1.85 -2.36
N PRO A 66 0.20 2.21 -3.51
CA PRO A 66 1.48 2.91 -3.56
C PRO A 66 1.37 4.40 -3.19
N SER A 67 0.16 4.94 -3.02
CA SER A 67 -0.06 6.36 -2.69
C SER A 67 0.08 6.67 -1.21
N LEU A 68 0.18 5.65 -0.35
CA LEU A 68 0.22 5.79 1.10
C LEU A 68 1.40 5.04 1.70
N LEU A 69 2.07 5.69 2.66
CA LEU A 69 3.11 5.06 3.48
C LEU A 69 2.47 4.21 4.59
N PHE A 70 1.47 4.78 5.27
CA PHE A 70 0.70 4.15 6.33
C PHE A 70 -0.80 4.35 6.09
N VAL A 71 -1.61 3.43 6.63
CA VAL A 71 -3.06 3.60 6.74
C VAL A 71 -3.34 4.75 7.70
N ASN A 72 -3.83 5.88 7.17
CA ASN A 72 -4.08 7.11 7.92
C ASN A 72 -5.56 7.30 8.30
N ALA A 73 -6.46 6.49 7.72
CA ALA A 73 -7.90 6.52 7.94
C ALA A 73 -8.53 5.12 7.80
N GLY A 74 -9.69 4.94 8.42
CA GLY A 74 -10.46 3.68 8.36
C GLY A 74 -10.83 3.26 6.94
N MET A 75 -11.09 4.24 6.07
CA MET A 75 -11.54 4.08 4.69
C MET A 75 -10.47 3.50 3.75
N ASN A 76 -9.17 3.59 4.06
CA ASN A 76 -8.11 3.22 3.12
C ASN A 76 -8.24 1.75 2.65
N GLN A 77 -8.65 0.85 3.55
CA GLN A 77 -8.85 -0.57 3.24
C GLN A 77 -10.03 -0.83 2.28
N PHE A 78 -10.94 0.13 2.15
CA PHE A 78 -12.13 0.05 1.29
C PHE A 78 -12.02 0.88 0.02
N LYS A 79 -10.85 1.50 -0.22
CA LYS A 79 -10.55 2.27 -1.45
C LYS A 79 -10.94 1.52 -2.74
N PRO A 80 -10.70 0.22 -2.89
CA PRO A 80 -11.13 -0.50 -4.08
C PRO A 80 -12.66 -0.52 -4.29
N ILE A 81 -13.46 -0.47 -3.22
CA ILE A 81 -14.92 -0.37 -3.34
C ILE A 81 -15.32 1.02 -3.87
N PHE A 82 -14.77 2.09 -3.30
CA PHE A 82 -15.08 3.46 -3.72
C PHE A 82 -14.69 3.72 -5.18
N LEU A 83 -13.59 3.12 -5.64
CA LEU A 83 -13.08 3.26 -6.99
C LEU A 83 -13.68 2.25 -7.99
N GLY A 84 -14.51 1.31 -7.52
CA GLY A 84 -15.03 0.23 -8.37
C GLY A 84 -13.97 -0.75 -8.87
N THR A 85 -12.78 -0.77 -8.25
CA THR A 85 -11.65 -1.62 -8.63
C THR A 85 -11.56 -2.92 -7.82
N VAL A 86 -12.48 -3.13 -6.86
CA VAL A 86 -12.56 -4.34 -6.04
C VAL A 86 -12.64 -5.60 -6.90
N ASN A 87 -11.86 -6.63 -6.55
CA ASN A 87 -11.94 -7.92 -7.22
C ASN A 87 -13.35 -8.52 -6.99
N PRO A 88 -14.12 -8.83 -8.05
CA PRO A 88 -15.49 -9.35 -7.92
C PRO A 88 -15.60 -10.69 -7.16
N ARG A 89 -14.51 -11.47 -7.11
CA ARG A 89 -14.43 -12.75 -6.39
C ARG A 89 -13.97 -12.61 -4.94
N SER A 90 -13.62 -11.41 -4.49
CA SER A 90 -13.20 -11.18 -3.10
C SER A 90 -14.40 -11.01 -2.17
N GLU A 91 -14.22 -11.35 -0.89
CA GLU A 91 -15.23 -11.11 0.16
C GLU A 91 -15.67 -9.63 0.21
N MET A 92 -14.74 -8.72 -0.06
CA MET A 92 -14.94 -7.27 -0.05
C MET A 92 -16.00 -6.81 -1.07
N ALA A 93 -16.15 -7.50 -2.20
CA ALA A 93 -17.18 -7.17 -3.19
C ALA A 93 -18.62 -7.36 -2.64
N GLY A 94 -18.78 -8.20 -1.63
CA GLY A 94 -20.05 -8.43 -0.93
C GLY A 94 -20.35 -7.42 0.18
N PHE A 95 -19.44 -6.50 0.51
CA PHE A 95 -19.66 -5.55 1.59
C PHE A 95 -20.76 -4.55 1.24
N ARG A 96 -21.62 -4.26 2.22
CA ARG A 96 -22.75 -3.31 2.14
C ARG A 96 -22.70 -2.32 3.28
N ARG A 97 -22.76 -2.83 4.51
CA ARG A 97 -22.58 -2.07 5.76
C ARG A 97 -21.50 -2.77 6.59
N VAL A 98 -20.44 -2.07 6.95
CA VAL A 98 -19.33 -2.64 7.73
C VAL A 98 -18.91 -1.71 8.86
N ALA A 99 -18.38 -2.25 9.95
CA ALA A 99 -17.84 -1.47 11.06
C ALA A 99 -16.59 -2.12 11.65
N ASN A 100 -15.64 -1.31 12.12
CA ASN A 100 -14.42 -1.78 12.78
C ASN A 100 -13.80 -0.72 13.71
N SER A 101 -12.71 -1.12 14.37
CA SER A 101 -11.75 -0.22 15.01
C SER A 101 -10.46 -0.30 14.19
N GLN A 102 -10.25 0.65 13.27
CA GLN A 102 -9.07 0.66 12.41
C GLN A 102 -7.88 1.30 13.14
N LYS A 103 -6.75 0.61 13.12
CA LYS A 103 -5.45 1.16 13.53
C LYS A 103 -4.94 2.15 12.48
N CYS A 104 -4.72 3.39 12.87
CA CYS A 104 -4.28 4.46 11.97
C CYS A 104 -2.94 5.05 12.44
N VAL A 105 -2.08 5.36 11.48
CA VAL A 105 -0.81 6.06 11.72
C VAL A 105 -0.75 7.32 10.85
N ARG A 106 -0.49 8.46 11.48
CA ARG A 106 -0.33 9.77 10.85
C ARG A 106 1.08 10.29 11.11
N ALA A 107 2.01 9.80 10.30
CA ALA A 107 3.42 10.18 10.30
C ALA A 107 3.88 10.35 8.85
N GLY A 108 3.73 11.57 8.31
CA GLY A 108 4.00 11.91 6.91
C GLY A 108 2.77 11.93 5.99
N GLY A 109 2.93 12.51 4.79
CA GLY A 109 1.84 12.74 3.83
C GLY A 109 0.99 13.99 4.14
N ARG A 110 -0.19 14.10 3.53
CA ARG A 110 -1.12 15.24 3.73
C ARG A 110 -1.66 15.33 5.16
N HIS A 111 -1.89 14.19 5.79
CA HIS A 111 -2.38 14.07 7.18
C HIS A 111 -1.22 13.68 8.08
N ASN A 112 -0.50 14.67 8.62
CA ASN A 112 0.71 14.47 9.41
C ASN A 112 0.62 15.23 10.74
N ASP A 113 0.47 14.48 11.83
CA ASP A 113 0.29 15.05 13.18
C ASP A 113 1.60 15.02 13.99
N LEU A 114 2.71 14.60 13.36
CA LEU A 114 3.98 14.31 14.05
C LEU A 114 4.54 15.51 14.82
N GLU A 115 4.36 16.73 14.30
CA GLU A 115 4.86 17.95 14.96
C GLU A 115 3.99 18.41 16.14
N ASP A 116 2.71 17.99 16.16
CA ASP A 116 1.75 18.38 17.19
C ASP A 116 1.75 17.44 18.40
N VAL A 117 2.16 16.18 18.18
CA VAL A 117 2.22 15.16 19.23
C VAL A 117 3.02 15.63 20.44
N GLY A 118 2.38 15.55 21.60
CA GLY A 118 2.93 15.95 22.89
C GLY A 118 2.99 17.47 23.14
N ARG A 119 2.86 18.31 22.10
CA ARG A 119 2.69 19.77 22.29
C ARG A 119 1.30 20.10 22.81
N ASP A 120 0.30 19.34 22.37
CA ASP A 120 -1.07 19.44 22.84
C ASP A 120 -1.49 18.19 23.67
N LEU A 121 -2.79 18.10 23.95
CA LEU A 121 -3.39 17.06 24.78
C LEU A 121 -4.23 16.05 23.99
N SER A 122 -4.18 16.08 22.64
CA SER A 122 -5.15 15.36 21.81
C SER A 122 -4.60 14.73 20.52
N HIS A 123 -3.43 15.15 20.03
CA HIS A 123 -2.82 14.60 18.82
C HIS A 123 -1.96 13.38 19.11
N HIS A 124 -2.03 12.41 18.19
CA HIS A 124 -1.34 11.12 18.31
C HIS A 124 -0.76 10.71 16.96
N THR A 125 0.43 10.11 16.97
CA THR A 125 0.96 9.51 15.74
C THR A 125 0.24 8.20 15.42
N PHE A 126 -0.21 7.48 16.45
CA PHE A 126 -1.03 6.28 16.35
C PHE A 126 -2.30 6.43 17.17
N PHE A 127 -3.44 6.12 16.55
CA PHE A 127 -4.74 6.10 17.22
C PHE A 127 -5.64 5.03 16.60
N GLU A 128 -6.73 4.71 17.30
CA GLU A 128 -7.77 3.84 16.77
C GLU A 128 -8.95 4.67 16.26
N MET A 129 -9.27 4.50 14.98
CA MET A 129 -10.42 5.09 14.35
C MET A 129 -11.59 4.09 14.37
N LEU A 130 -12.57 4.35 15.23
CA LEU A 130 -13.85 3.66 15.23
C LEU A 130 -14.65 4.15 14.03
N GLY A 131 -14.96 3.26 13.09
CA GLY A 131 -15.65 3.65 11.87
C GLY A 131 -16.78 2.71 11.49
N ASN A 132 -17.75 3.27 10.78
CA ASN A 132 -18.83 2.54 10.13
C ASN A 132 -19.00 3.04 8.68
N TRP A 133 -19.11 2.12 7.74
CA TRP A 133 -19.15 2.40 6.32
C TRP A 133 -20.41 1.84 5.67
N ALA A 134 -20.91 2.58 4.69
CA ALA A 134 -21.93 2.10 3.75
C ALA A 134 -21.46 2.22 2.31
N PHE A 135 -21.72 1.17 1.54
CA PHE A 135 -21.38 1.11 0.12
C PHE A 135 -22.62 0.95 -0.74
N GLY A 136 -22.58 1.51 -1.96
CA GLY A 136 -23.65 1.34 -2.94
C GLY A 136 -24.97 2.01 -2.59
N GLY A 137 -24.92 3.12 -1.84
CA GLY A 137 -26.12 3.86 -1.45
C GLY A 137 -27.03 3.13 -0.46
N GLU A 138 -26.50 2.15 0.26
CA GLU A 138 -27.23 1.35 1.26
C GLU A 138 -27.86 2.20 2.37
N TYR A 139 -27.16 3.26 2.79
CA TYR A 139 -27.70 4.41 3.51
C TYR A 139 -26.82 5.64 3.25
N PHE A 140 -27.30 6.82 3.64
CA PHE A 140 -26.54 8.08 3.48
C PHE A 140 -26.71 8.99 4.71
N LYS A 141 -26.79 10.32 4.52
CA LYS A 141 -26.73 11.32 5.59
C LYS A 141 -27.71 11.12 6.73
N GLU A 142 -29.00 10.97 6.44
CA GLU A 142 -30.05 10.92 7.49
C GLU A 142 -29.83 9.75 8.45
N GLU A 143 -29.58 8.55 7.92
CA GLU A 143 -29.33 7.36 8.75
C GLU A 143 -27.98 7.48 9.48
N ALA A 144 -26.93 7.95 8.80
CA ALA A 144 -25.60 8.12 9.39
C ALA A 144 -25.63 9.07 10.60
N CYS A 145 -26.21 10.26 10.46
CA CYS A 145 -26.34 11.23 11.54
C CYS A 145 -27.23 10.70 12.67
N SER A 146 -28.32 10.00 12.34
CA SER A 146 -29.22 9.41 13.33
C SER A 146 -28.52 8.34 14.18
N MET A 147 -27.75 7.45 13.54
CA MET A 147 -26.96 6.41 14.22
C MET A 147 -25.89 7.02 15.12
N ALA A 148 -25.17 8.03 14.63
CA ALA A 148 -24.14 8.70 15.40
C ALA A 148 -24.72 9.40 16.64
N TRP A 149 -25.85 10.11 16.47
CA TRP A 149 -26.55 10.77 17.57
C TRP A 149 -27.10 9.79 18.60
N GLU A 150 -27.69 8.66 18.16
CA GLU A 150 -28.17 7.60 19.03
C GLU A 150 -27.03 7.00 19.86
N LEU A 151 -25.90 6.68 19.22
CA LEU A 151 -24.76 6.08 19.91
C LEU A 151 -24.22 7.02 21.00
N LEU A 152 -23.94 8.29 20.67
CA LEU A 152 -23.37 9.23 21.63
C LEU A 152 -24.33 9.55 22.77
N THR A 153 -25.62 9.77 22.49
CA THR A 153 -26.56 10.30 23.49
C THR A 153 -27.31 9.22 24.26
N GLN A 154 -27.59 8.07 23.65
CA GLN A 154 -28.40 7.00 24.27
C GLN A 154 -27.56 5.84 24.78
N VAL A 155 -26.49 5.46 24.06
CA VAL A 155 -25.63 4.34 24.47
C VAL A 155 -24.54 4.82 25.42
N TYR A 156 -23.79 5.85 25.02
CA TYR A 156 -22.75 6.43 25.87
C TYR A 156 -23.27 7.44 26.89
N GLY A 157 -24.49 7.94 26.71
CA GLY A 157 -25.12 8.86 27.66
C GLY A 157 -24.49 10.25 27.71
N ILE A 158 -23.81 10.68 26.64
CA ILE A 158 -23.20 12.02 26.57
C ILE A 158 -24.32 13.08 26.57
N PRO A 159 -24.26 14.10 27.45
CA PRO A 159 -25.29 15.14 27.49
C PRO A 159 -25.41 15.89 26.16
N LYS A 160 -26.63 15.98 25.64
CA LYS A 160 -26.94 16.61 24.34
C LYS A 160 -26.53 18.09 24.28
N ASP A 161 -26.61 18.80 25.40
CA ASP A 161 -26.25 20.21 25.50
C ASP A 161 -24.73 20.46 25.47
N ARG A 162 -23.91 19.40 25.52
CA ARG A 162 -22.45 19.49 25.33
C ARG A 162 -22.00 19.14 23.92
N LEU A 163 -22.92 18.66 23.07
CA LEU A 163 -22.62 18.28 21.70
C LEU A 163 -22.93 19.44 20.75
N TRP A 164 -21.98 19.69 19.86
CA TRP A 164 -22.04 20.65 18.77
C TRP A 164 -21.81 19.91 17.47
N VAL A 165 -22.38 20.40 16.37
CA VAL A 165 -22.22 19.78 15.05
C VAL A 165 -21.86 20.83 14.02
N SER A 166 -21.05 20.46 13.04
CA SER A 166 -20.70 21.31 11.91
C SER A 166 -21.30 20.79 10.61
N TYR A 167 -21.47 21.64 9.60
CA TYR A 167 -21.80 21.22 8.25
C TYR A 167 -20.98 22.01 7.23
N PHE A 168 -20.75 21.39 6.07
CA PHE A 168 -19.99 22.01 4.99
C PHE A 168 -20.67 23.28 4.47
N GLY A 169 -19.98 24.41 4.60
CA GLY A 169 -20.44 25.74 4.20
C GLY A 169 -20.31 26.05 2.71
N GLY A 170 -19.82 25.11 1.90
CA GLY A 170 -19.59 25.30 0.48
C GLY A 170 -18.16 25.77 0.17
N ASP A 171 -17.77 25.64 -1.10
CA ASP A 171 -16.54 26.22 -1.64
C ASP A 171 -16.84 26.85 -3.01
N PRO A 172 -17.09 28.18 -3.06
CA PRO A 172 -17.33 28.87 -4.31
C PRO A 172 -16.19 28.77 -5.32
N LYS A 173 -14.93 28.57 -4.87
CA LYS A 173 -13.78 28.42 -5.78
C LYS A 173 -13.79 27.08 -6.50
N ALA A 174 -14.20 26.03 -5.80
CA ALA A 174 -14.36 24.69 -6.35
C ALA A 174 -15.75 24.44 -6.98
N GLY A 175 -16.67 25.43 -6.92
CA GLY A 175 -18.03 25.30 -7.43
C GLY A 175 -18.89 24.35 -6.59
N LEU A 176 -18.62 24.24 -5.29
CA LEU A 176 -19.34 23.36 -4.37
C LEU A 176 -20.34 24.15 -3.52
N ASP A 177 -21.61 23.74 -3.54
CA ASP A 177 -22.66 24.34 -2.73
C ASP A 177 -22.58 23.91 -1.26
N PRO A 178 -23.13 24.71 -0.33
CA PRO A 178 -23.24 24.34 1.08
C PRO A 178 -24.12 23.08 1.28
N ASP A 179 -23.73 22.21 2.22
CA ASP A 179 -24.48 21.02 2.60
C ASP A 179 -25.63 21.34 3.58
N LEU A 180 -26.68 22.00 3.07
CA LEU A 180 -27.86 22.34 3.85
C LEU A 180 -28.69 21.11 4.28
N GLU A 181 -28.52 19.98 3.59
CA GLU A 181 -29.18 18.72 3.94
C GLU A 181 -28.69 18.22 5.30
N SER A 182 -27.38 18.18 5.53
CA SER A 182 -26.80 17.81 6.83
C SER A 182 -27.25 18.75 7.95
N ARG A 183 -27.28 20.07 7.69
CA ARG A 183 -27.81 21.06 8.65
C ARG A 183 -29.24 20.73 9.07
N ASP A 184 -30.12 20.47 8.11
CA ASP A 184 -31.53 20.23 8.37
C ASP A 184 -31.75 18.90 9.11
N ILE A 185 -30.97 17.87 8.79
CA ILE A 185 -30.96 16.59 9.52
C ILE A 185 -30.65 16.81 11.00
N TRP A 186 -29.59 17.57 11.33
CA TRP A 186 -29.21 17.83 12.72
C TRP A 186 -30.28 18.60 13.49
N LEU A 187 -30.88 19.61 12.87
CA LEU A 187 -32.00 20.35 13.48
C LEU A 187 -33.19 19.42 13.76
N ASN A 188 -33.50 18.53 12.83
CA ASN A 188 -34.58 17.55 12.99
C ASN A 188 -34.30 16.51 14.08
N LEU A 189 -33.03 16.14 14.30
CA LEU A 189 -32.59 15.28 15.40
C LEU A 189 -32.65 15.99 16.79
N GLY A 190 -32.95 17.28 16.80
CA GLY A 190 -33.13 18.08 18.00
C GLY A 190 -31.86 18.77 18.50
N VAL A 191 -30.84 18.92 17.66
CA VAL A 191 -29.68 19.78 17.97
C VAL A 191 -30.14 21.24 17.97
N HIS A 192 -29.74 22.00 18.99
CA HIS A 192 -30.11 23.41 19.06
C HIS A 192 -29.46 24.20 17.92
N ALA A 193 -30.19 25.16 17.31
CA ALA A 193 -29.72 25.88 16.13
C ALA A 193 -28.38 26.62 16.36
N SER A 194 -28.12 27.11 17.57
CA SER A 194 -26.82 27.73 17.90
C SER A 194 -25.66 26.76 17.99
N HIS A 195 -25.92 25.45 18.04
CA HIS A 195 -24.92 24.37 18.08
C HIS A 195 -24.67 23.76 16.70
N VAL A 196 -25.32 24.26 15.65
CA VAL A 196 -25.12 23.83 14.26
C VAL A 196 -24.27 24.89 13.56
N LEU A 197 -22.98 24.59 13.39
CA LEU A 197 -21.98 25.51 12.86
C LEU A 197 -21.73 25.26 11.37
N SER A 198 -21.40 26.31 10.63
CA SER A 198 -21.00 26.22 9.22
C SER A 198 -19.49 26.37 9.13
N PHE A 199 -18.76 25.36 8.67
CA PHE A 199 -17.31 25.46 8.45
C PHE A 199 -16.95 25.43 6.96
N GLY A 200 -15.71 25.80 6.64
CA GLY A 200 -15.22 25.90 5.28
C GLY A 200 -14.76 24.56 4.70
N PRO A 201 -14.15 24.57 3.51
CA PRO A 201 -13.56 23.39 2.90
C PRO A 201 -12.31 22.87 3.61
N GLU A 202 -11.67 23.67 4.48
CA GLU A 202 -10.51 23.20 5.24
C GLU A 202 -10.92 22.20 6.33
N GLU A 203 -12.10 22.39 6.93
CA GLU A 203 -12.62 21.52 7.99
C GLU A 203 -13.66 20.52 7.47
N ASN A 204 -14.67 20.97 6.71
CA ASN A 204 -15.81 20.14 6.33
C ASN A 204 -15.78 19.60 4.88
N PHE A 205 -14.59 19.50 4.28
CA PHE A 205 -14.41 18.76 3.03
C PHE A 205 -13.25 17.78 3.16
N TRP A 206 -13.57 16.49 3.23
CA TRP A 206 -12.58 15.46 3.54
C TRP A 206 -12.01 14.81 2.29
N GLU A 207 -10.69 14.63 2.31
CA GLU A 207 -9.91 14.06 1.21
C GLU A 207 -8.81 13.16 1.75
N MET A 208 -8.60 12.03 1.10
CA MET A 208 -7.62 11.03 1.55
C MET A 208 -6.16 11.48 1.29
N GLY A 209 -5.92 12.15 0.16
CA GLY A 209 -4.60 12.60 -0.29
C GLY A 209 -4.75 13.64 -1.41
N ASP A 210 -3.77 13.72 -2.31
CA ASP A 210 -3.79 14.65 -3.44
C ASP A 210 -4.77 14.21 -4.54
N THR A 211 -5.05 12.90 -4.63
CA THR A 211 -6.03 12.30 -5.54
C THR A 211 -6.83 11.21 -4.83
N GLY A 212 -8.01 10.88 -5.37
CA GLY A 212 -8.85 9.78 -4.88
C GLY A 212 -10.22 10.20 -4.30
N PRO A 213 -10.93 9.27 -3.64
CA PRO A 213 -12.28 9.49 -3.16
C PRO A 213 -12.34 10.59 -2.08
N CYS A 214 -13.31 11.49 -2.20
CA CYS A 214 -13.50 12.64 -1.32
C CYS A 214 -14.99 13.07 -1.25
N GLY A 215 -15.30 13.96 -0.32
CA GLY A 215 -16.65 14.51 -0.20
C GLY A 215 -16.82 15.49 0.95
N PRO A 216 -17.96 16.21 0.98
CA PRO A 216 -18.32 17.04 2.12
C PRO A 216 -18.54 16.16 3.35
N CYS A 217 -18.32 16.73 4.53
CA CYS A 217 -18.55 16.05 5.78
C CYS A 217 -19.25 16.92 6.81
N THR A 218 -19.68 16.27 7.88
CA THR A 218 -20.23 16.89 9.08
C THR A 218 -19.52 16.30 10.28
N GLU A 219 -19.14 17.15 11.23
CA GLU A 219 -18.40 16.71 12.42
C GLU A 219 -19.25 16.91 13.67
N ILE A 220 -19.06 16.01 14.64
CA ILE A 220 -19.63 16.13 15.98
C ILE A 220 -18.50 16.51 16.92
N HIS A 221 -18.67 17.65 17.60
CA HIS A 221 -17.73 18.17 18.58
C HIS A 221 -18.30 18.09 19.99
N TYR A 222 -17.41 17.97 20.96
CA TYR A 222 -17.72 18.05 22.37
C TYR A 222 -17.13 19.31 22.99
N ASP A 223 -17.96 20.02 23.75
CA ASP A 223 -17.55 21.21 24.46
C ASP A 223 -16.94 20.87 25.83
N LEU A 224 -15.62 21.03 25.94
CA LEU A 224 -14.85 20.81 27.18
C LEU A 224 -15.16 21.84 28.26
N ALA A 225 -15.43 23.10 27.88
CA ALA A 225 -15.75 24.19 28.82
C ALA A 225 -17.18 24.07 29.39
N GLY A 226 -18.08 23.45 28.62
CA GLY A 226 -19.49 23.35 28.95
C GLY A 226 -20.13 24.73 29.06
N ARG A 227 -20.86 25.00 30.14
CA ARG A 227 -21.59 26.28 30.29
C ARG A 227 -20.74 27.44 30.82
N VAL A 228 -19.44 27.26 31.03
CA VAL A 228 -18.57 28.24 31.66
C VAL A 228 -17.59 28.81 30.64
N GLY A 229 -17.83 30.03 30.19
CA GLY A 229 -16.96 30.73 29.24
C GLY A 229 -17.31 30.47 27.77
N ALA A 230 -16.37 30.77 26.86
CA ALA A 230 -16.51 30.47 25.44
C ALA A 230 -16.36 28.94 25.21
N PRO A 231 -17.14 28.33 24.30
CA PRO A 231 -17.09 26.90 24.05
C PRO A 231 -15.69 26.47 23.61
N GLN A 232 -15.23 25.34 24.15
CA GLN A 232 -13.95 24.72 23.78
C GLN A 232 -14.24 23.41 23.08
N LEU A 233 -14.35 23.47 21.75
CA LEU A 233 -14.81 22.36 20.93
C LEU A 233 -13.64 21.43 20.59
N VAL A 234 -13.81 20.14 20.87
CA VAL A 234 -12.95 19.06 20.38
C VAL A 234 -13.77 18.16 19.47
N GLU A 235 -13.30 17.97 18.25
CA GLU A 235 -13.91 17.05 17.29
C GLU A 235 -13.81 15.60 17.80
N LEU A 236 -14.96 14.93 17.92
CA LEU A 236 -15.06 13.53 18.32
C LEU A 236 -15.22 12.60 17.11
N TRP A 237 -16.09 12.97 16.18
CA TRP A 237 -16.53 12.09 15.10
C TRP A 237 -16.75 12.88 13.81
N ASN A 238 -16.07 12.46 12.74
CA ASN A 238 -16.29 12.98 11.40
C ASN A 238 -17.14 11.99 10.57
N LEU A 239 -18.20 12.50 9.94
CA LEU A 239 -19.09 11.75 9.05
C LEU A 239 -18.91 12.30 7.63
N VAL A 240 -18.16 11.57 6.82
CA VAL A 240 -17.81 11.93 5.43
C VAL A 240 -18.78 11.29 4.45
N PHE A 241 -19.29 12.11 3.55
CA PHE A 241 -20.21 11.71 2.49
C PHE A 241 -19.48 11.62 1.17
N ILE A 242 -18.75 10.51 0.98
CA ILE A 242 -17.94 10.26 -0.20
C ILE A 242 -18.83 10.20 -1.45
N GLN A 243 -18.64 11.18 -2.32
CA GLN A 243 -19.45 11.36 -3.53
C GLN A 243 -18.67 11.97 -4.70
N HIS A 244 -17.40 12.28 -4.52
CA HIS A 244 -16.50 12.78 -5.56
C HIS A 244 -15.18 11.99 -5.59
N ASN A 245 -14.50 12.03 -6.72
CA ASN A 245 -13.12 11.60 -6.89
C ASN A 245 -12.29 12.83 -7.31
N ARG A 246 -11.16 13.07 -6.65
CA ARG A 246 -10.20 14.09 -7.07
C ARG A 246 -9.23 13.50 -8.08
N GLU A 247 -9.19 14.11 -9.24
CA GLU A 247 -8.29 13.75 -10.33
C GLU A 247 -6.91 14.42 -10.16
N THR A 248 -5.91 13.96 -10.93
CA THR A 248 -4.53 14.46 -10.85
C THR A 248 -4.39 15.94 -11.22
N ASP A 249 -5.30 16.48 -12.02
CA ASP A 249 -5.37 17.91 -12.36
C ASP A 249 -6.06 18.76 -11.27
N GLY A 250 -6.49 18.13 -10.17
CA GLY A 250 -7.20 18.75 -9.06
C GLY A 250 -8.70 18.89 -9.28
N SER A 251 -9.25 18.49 -10.44
CA SER A 251 -10.69 18.54 -10.69
C SER A 251 -11.45 17.49 -9.85
N LEU A 252 -12.71 17.81 -9.54
CA LEU A 252 -13.62 16.93 -8.81
C LEU A 252 -14.63 16.30 -9.76
N GLN A 253 -14.64 14.99 -9.83
CA GLN A 253 -15.59 14.23 -10.64
C GLN A 253 -16.57 13.46 -9.73
N PRO A 254 -17.88 13.44 -10.03
CA PRO A 254 -18.87 12.77 -9.18
C PRO A 254 -18.77 11.24 -9.26
N LEU A 255 -18.66 10.55 -8.12
CA LEU A 255 -18.59 9.09 -8.09
C LEU A 255 -19.90 8.46 -8.59
N PRO A 256 -19.83 7.28 -9.26
CA PRO A 256 -21.01 6.55 -9.73
C PRO A 256 -22.00 6.18 -8.61
N GLN A 257 -21.48 5.97 -7.40
CA GLN A 257 -22.25 5.62 -6.20
C GLN A 257 -21.84 6.56 -5.06
N ARG A 258 -22.77 6.77 -4.13
CA ARG A 258 -22.52 7.51 -2.89
C ARG A 258 -22.21 6.53 -1.77
N HIS A 259 -21.27 6.93 -0.92
CA HIS A 259 -20.80 6.11 0.18
C HIS A 259 -20.78 6.92 1.47
N VAL A 260 -20.91 6.22 2.60
CA VAL A 260 -20.67 6.81 3.92
C VAL A 260 -19.36 6.27 4.46
N ASP A 261 -18.53 7.18 4.93
CA ASP A 261 -17.30 6.91 5.66
C ASP A 261 -17.35 7.69 6.97
N THR A 262 -17.16 7.03 8.10
CA THR A 262 -17.13 7.71 9.39
C THR A 262 -15.87 7.35 10.15
N GLY A 263 -15.37 8.30 10.93
CA GLY A 263 -14.20 8.12 11.78
C GLY A 263 -14.36 8.83 13.11
N MET A 264 -14.43 8.07 14.19
CA MET A 264 -14.43 8.55 15.57
C MET A 264 -13.14 8.13 16.26
N GLY A 265 -12.40 9.09 16.81
CA GLY A 265 -11.16 8.80 17.54
C GLY A 265 -11.47 8.13 18.88
N LEU A 266 -11.04 6.87 19.06
CA LEU A 266 -11.24 6.14 20.31
C LEU A 266 -10.61 6.90 21.50
N GLU A 267 -9.38 7.39 21.33
CA GLU A 267 -8.64 8.15 22.34
C GLU A 267 -9.42 9.37 22.84
N ARG A 268 -10.00 10.15 21.92
CA ARG A 268 -10.79 11.34 22.24
C ARG A 268 -12.11 10.97 22.92
N LEU A 269 -12.81 9.94 22.42
CA LEU A 269 -14.07 9.47 23.02
C LEU A 269 -13.84 8.98 24.45
N VAL A 270 -12.77 8.21 24.69
CA VAL A 270 -12.43 7.68 26.02
C VAL A 270 -12.15 8.82 27.00
N ALA A 271 -11.42 9.86 26.57
CA ALA A 271 -11.18 11.03 27.41
C ALA A 271 -12.50 11.71 27.83
N VAL A 272 -13.44 11.88 26.89
CA VAL A 272 -14.78 12.42 27.20
C VAL A 272 -15.55 11.56 28.19
N LEU A 273 -15.56 10.23 28.00
CA LEU A 273 -16.30 9.31 28.86
C LEU A 273 -15.68 9.14 30.26
N GLN A 274 -14.35 9.29 30.37
CA GLN A 274 -13.64 9.31 31.66
C GLN A 274 -13.65 10.69 32.33
N GLY A 275 -14.08 11.74 31.61
CA GLY A 275 -14.10 13.11 32.10
C GLY A 275 -12.71 13.72 32.26
N THR A 276 -11.73 13.26 31.47
CA THR A 276 -10.37 13.79 31.48
C THR A 276 -10.19 14.85 30.39
N PRO A 277 -9.46 15.94 30.66
CA PRO A 277 -9.22 17.00 29.66
C PRO A 277 -8.17 16.60 28.60
N SER A 278 -7.41 15.52 28.84
CA SER A 278 -6.32 15.04 28.01
C SER A 278 -6.56 13.58 27.64
N THR A 279 -6.24 13.23 26.39
CA THR A 279 -6.26 11.84 25.92
C THR A 279 -5.18 10.99 26.58
N TYR A 280 -4.07 11.61 27.00
CA TYR A 280 -2.96 10.97 27.71
C TYR A 280 -3.27 10.62 29.18
N ASP A 281 -4.32 11.21 29.75
CA ASP A 281 -4.71 10.97 31.14
C ASP A 281 -5.65 9.76 31.31
N THR A 282 -5.90 9.04 30.22
CA THR A 282 -6.82 7.90 30.16
C THR A 282 -6.15 6.58 30.55
N ASP A 283 -6.94 5.52 30.65
CA ASP A 283 -6.46 4.14 30.79
C ASP A 283 -5.62 3.64 29.60
N LEU A 284 -5.64 4.33 28.45
CA LEU A 284 -4.80 4.03 27.29
C LEU A 284 -3.33 4.38 27.51
N PHE A 285 -3.03 5.47 28.22
CA PHE A 285 -1.67 6.01 28.35
C PHE A 285 -1.13 6.01 29.78
N SER A 286 -2.00 6.09 30.79
CA SER A 286 -1.57 6.20 32.19
C SER A 286 -0.61 5.10 32.66
N PRO A 287 -0.66 3.84 32.17
CA PRO A 287 0.35 2.84 32.54
C PRO A 287 1.71 3.05 31.87
N LEU A 288 1.73 3.56 30.63
CA LEU A 288 2.97 3.91 29.91
C LEU A 288 3.66 5.09 30.57
N LEU A 289 2.92 6.15 30.93
CA LEU A 289 3.46 7.30 31.64
C LEU A 289 4.08 6.91 32.99
N LYS A 290 3.44 6.00 33.73
CA LYS A 290 4.00 5.43 34.97
C LYS A 290 5.27 4.62 34.73
N ALA A 291 5.32 3.85 33.64
CA ALA A 291 6.51 3.07 33.28
C ALA A 291 7.68 3.98 32.88
N ILE A 292 7.43 5.03 32.09
CA ILE A 292 8.43 6.04 31.72
C ILE A 292 9.00 6.69 32.97
N HIS A 293 8.15 7.11 33.90
CA HIS A 293 8.58 7.72 35.16
C HIS A 293 9.50 6.79 35.97
N GLN A 294 9.13 5.51 36.07
CA GLN A 294 9.93 4.49 36.76
C GLN A 294 11.28 4.23 36.07
N GLY A 295 11.34 4.30 34.74
CA GLY A 295 12.55 4.04 33.96
C GLY A 295 13.56 5.19 33.97
N CYS A 296 13.10 6.43 33.77
CA CYS A 296 14.01 7.58 33.62
C CYS A 296 14.37 8.27 34.95
N GLY A 297 13.54 8.12 36.00
CA GLY A 297 13.71 8.84 37.27
C GLY A 297 13.46 10.35 37.19
N ALA A 298 12.86 10.85 36.11
CA ALA A 298 12.44 12.25 35.96
C ALA A 298 11.29 12.60 36.92
N PRO A 299 10.99 13.89 37.16
CA PRO A 299 9.80 14.30 37.91
C PRO A 299 8.52 13.63 37.39
N PRO A 300 7.50 13.42 38.25
CA PRO A 300 6.25 12.79 37.84
C PRO A 300 5.52 13.66 36.82
N TYR A 301 4.82 13.01 35.90
CA TYR A 301 3.97 13.67 34.91
C TYR A 301 2.86 14.48 35.59
N LEU A 302 2.70 15.75 35.22
CA LEU A 302 1.72 16.67 35.83
C LEU A 302 0.62 17.14 34.86
N GLY A 303 0.66 16.75 33.59
CA GLY A 303 -0.31 17.16 32.57
C GLY A 303 -0.16 18.61 32.08
N GLN A 304 1.01 19.23 32.27
CA GLN A 304 1.27 20.62 31.89
C GLN A 304 1.57 20.75 30.38
N VAL A 305 1.22 21.91 29.81
CA VAL A 305 1.45 22.26 28.40
C VAL A 305 1.98 23.68 28.25
N GLY A 306 2.64 23.95 27.13
CA GLY A 306 3.14 25.28 26.78
C GLY A 306 4.09 25.86 27.83
N ALA A 307 3.91 27.14 28.17
CA ALA A 307 4.76 27.83 29.14
C ALA A 307 4.66 27.28 30.58
N ALA A 308 3.61 26.52 30.89
CA ALA A 308 3.47 25.88 32.20
C ALA A 308 4.43 24.69 32.36
N ASP A 309 4.73 23.96 31.27
CA ASP A 309 5.64 22.80 31.25
C ASP A 309 7.11 23.27 31.19
N LYS A 310 7.62 23.69 32.35
CA LYS A 310 9.00 24.18 32.48
C LYS A 310 9.99 23.05 32.18
N GLY A 311 10.78 23.24 31.12
CA GLY A 311 11.74 22.23 30.66
C GLY A 311 11.13 21.16 29.76
N ARG A 312 9.87 21.32 29.32
CA ARG A 312 9.19 20.43 28.37
C ARG A 312 9.16 18.95 28.81
N THR A 313 9.07 18.72 30.12
CA THR A 313 9.13 17.38 30.70
C THR A 313 7.86 16.61 30.38
N ASP A 314 6.69 17.22 30.59
CA ASP A 314 5.41 16.56 30.32
C ASP A 314 5.20 16.36 28.82
N MET A 315 5.69 17.28 27.97
CA MET A 315 5.77 17.09 26.53
C MET A 315 6.57 15.85 26.17
N ALA A 316 7.77 15.67 26.75
CA ALA A 316 8.59 14.49 26.49
C ALA A 316 7.92 13.19 26.93
N TYR A 317 7.25 13.18 28.10
CA TYR A 317 6.43 12.04 28.54
C TYR A 317 5.37 11.65 27.50
N ARG A 318 4.63 12.63 26.97
CA ARG A 318 3.59 12.41 25.95
C ARG A 318 4.17 11.87 24.65
N VAL A 319 5.24 12.49 24.13
CA VAL A 319 5.91 12.08 22.89
C VAL A 319 6.40 10.63 23.00
N VAL A 320 7.12 10.30 24.08
CA VAL A 320 7.67 8.96 24.29
C VAL A 320 6.54 7.93 24.42
N ALA A 321 5.50 8.21 25.20
CA ALA A 321 4.38 7.29 25.39
C ALA A 321 3.62 7.02 24.08
N ASP A 322 3.37 8.07 23.30
CA ASP A 322 2.71 7.99 21.99
C ASP A 322 3.53 7.17 21.00
N HIS A 323 4.80 7.55 20.80
CA HIS A 323 5.65 6.89 19.82
C HIS A 323 5.87 5.42 20.18
N ILE A 324 6.06 5.07 21.45
CA ILE A 324 6.16 3.67 21.88
C ILE A 324 4.92 2.87 21.43
N ARG A 325 3.69 3.40 21.54
CA ARG A 325 2.49 2.73 21.02
C ARG A 325 2.57 2.57 19.49
N THR A 326 2.95 3.62 18.79
CA THR A 326 3.11 3.61 17.32
C THR A 326 4.12 2.56 16.86
N LEU A 327 5.32 2.54 17.46
CA LEU A 327 6.36 1.57 17.12
C LEU A 327 5.89 0.15 17.40
N SER A 328 5.19 -0.04 18.53
CA SER A 328 4.66 -1.35 18.92
C SER A 328 3.68 -1.89 17.88
N VAL A 329 2.77 -1.04 17.38
CA VAL A 329 1.78 -1.44 16.36
C VAL A 329 2.45 -1.62 14.99
N CYS A 330 3.28 -0.68 14.56
CA CYS A 330 4.01 -0.78 13.31
C CYS A 330 4.83 -2.07 13.29
N ILE A 331 5.65 -2.32 14.31
CA ILE A 331 6.43 -3.55 14.39
C ILE A 331 5.51 -4.76 14.47
N ALA A 332 4.43 -4.78 15.26
CA ALA A 332 3.55 -5.95 15.34
C ALA A 332 2.88 -6.31 14.00
N ASP A 333 2.42 -5.32 13.24
CA ASP A 333 1.79 -5.53 11.94
C ASP A 333 2.79 -5.87 10.83
N VAL A 334 4.03 -5.44 10.99
CA VAL A 334 5.14 -5.66 10.06
C VAL A 334 5.89 -6.96 10.38
N TRP A 335 6.01 -7.36 11.65
CA TRP A 335 6.80 -8.51 12.15
C TRP A 335 6.20 -9.88 11.81
N LYS A 336 4.97 -9.94 11.28
CA LYS A 336 4.49 -11.17 10.63
C LYS A 336 5.28 -11.57 9.38
N GLY A 337 6.37 -10.84 9.08
CA GLY A 337 7.40 -11.28 8.17
C GLY A 337 8.56 -10.31 7.98
N TYR A 338 8.39 -9.01 8.22
CA TYR A 338 9.19 -7.94 7.61
C TYR A 338 10.33 -7.37 8.48
N ARG A 339 11.46 -7.08 7.82
CA ARG A 339 12.70 -6.47 8.35
C ARG A 339 13.21 -5.31 7.47
N GLU A 340 12.32 -4.62 6.75
CA GLU A 340 12.68 -3.42 6.00
C GLU A 340 12.39 -2.18 6.84
N ARG A 341 13.39 -1.30 6.95
CA ARG A 341 13.35 -0.11 7.81
C ARG A 341 12.80 1.07 7.03
N GLN A 342 11.56 1.47 7.29
CA GLN A 342 11.13 2.83 6.99
C GLN A 342 11.23 3.67 8.25
N GLY A 343 12.30 4.46 8.32
CA GLY A 343 12.38 5.73 9.05
C GLY A 343 11.88 5.77 10.49
N LEU A 344 12.08 4.70 11.28
CA LEU A 344 11.60 4.65 12.65
C LEU A 344 12.71 5.20 13.57
N VAL A 345 12.71 6.53 13.72
CA VAL A 345 13.72 7.25 14.50
C VAL A 345 13.37 7.11 15.98
N VAL A 346 14.11 6.26 16.69
CA VAL A 346 14.05 6.18 18.14
C VAL A 346 15.07 7.16 18.70
N VAL A 347 14.61 8.27 19.29
CA VAL A 347 15.48 9.14 20.09
C VAL A 347 15.68 8.49 21.46
N ALA A 348 16.71 7.66 21.58
CA ALA A 348 17.19 7.16 22.87
C ALA A 348 18.23 8.12 23.46
N GLY A 349 18.08 8.45 24.74
CA GLY A 349 19.07 9.25 25.48
C GLY A 349 20.38 8.48 25.68
N GLU A 350 21.49 9.22 25.81
CA GLU A 350 22.80 8.61 26.03
C GLU A 350 22.92 8.03 27.45
N ARG A 351 22.79 6.70 27.61
CA ARG A 351 23.40 5.97 28.72
C ARG A 351 24.18 4.76 28.24
N LYS A 352 25.36 4.57 28.82
CA LYS A 352 26.21 3.39 28.65
C LYS A 352 25.78 2.30 29.64
N GLU A 353 25.68 1.09 29.12
CA GLU A 353 25.53 -0.21 29.82
C GLU A 353 24.13 -0.57 30.33
N GLY A 354 23.49 -1.51 29.63
CA GLY A 354 22.22 -2.13 30.01
C GLY A 354 21.36 -2.50 28.80
N ASP A 355 20.34 -3.32 29.04
CA ASP A 355 19.19 -3.46 28.14
C ASP A 355 18.64 -2.07 27.76
N GLY A 356 18.48 -1.79 26.45
CA GLY A 356 18.05 -0.47 25.95
C GLY A 356 16.76 0.05 26.61
N GLU A 357 16.68 1.35 26.89
CA GLU A 357 15.61 1.97 27.70
C GLU A 357 14.24 1.80 27.04
N VAL A 358 14.17 1.86 25.71
CA VAL A 358 12.92 1.66 24.96
C VAL A 358 12.48 0.20 24.98
N ALA A 359 13.42 -0.73 24.81
CA ALA A 359 13.13 -2.16 24.93
C ALA A 359 12.70 -2.56 26.35
N ALA A 360 13.20 -1.87 27.38
CA ALA A 360 12.76 -2.06 28.77
C ALA A 360 11.32 -1.56 28.99
N LEU A 361 10.95 -0.41 28.41
CA LEU A 361 9.58 0.12 28.45
C LEU A 361 8.58 -0.80 27.74
N LEU A 362 8.97 -1.35 26.58
CA LEU A 362 8.15 -2.32 25.82
C LEU A 362 7.94 -3.65 26.55
N ARG A 363 8.87 -4.05 27.43
CA ARG A 363 8.79 -5.30 28.22
C ARG A 363 7.97 -5.17 29.50
N SER A 364 7.56 -3.96 29.89
CA SER A 364 6.76 -3.76 31.09
C SER A 364 5.42 -4.49 30.97
N PRO A 365 5.09 -5.46 31.84
CA PRO A 365 3.84 -6.25 31.78
C PRO A 365 2.58 -5.44 32.12
N ARG A 366 2.70 -4.11 32.21
CA ARG A 366 1.65 -3.17 32.59
C ARG A 366 1.26 -2.20 31.47
N SER A 367 1.80 -2.32 30.25
CA SER A 367 1.27 -1.57 29.10
C SER A 367 -0.18 -2.01 28.86
N SER A 368 -1.11 -1.10 29.15
CA SER A 368 -2.57 -1.29 29.16
C SER A 368 -3.07 -1.98 27.89
N ALA A 369 -3.92 -2.99 28.07
CA ALA A 369 -5.07 -3.41 27.25
C ALA A 369 -4.99 -3.49 25.71
N ALA A 370 -3.88 -3.13 25.06
CA ALA A 370 -3.89 -2.79 23.64
C ALA A 370 -2.90 -3.57 22.78
N LEU A 371 -1.98 -4.39 23.31
CA LEU A 371 -1.28 -5.48 22.61
C LEU A 371 -0.21 -6.10 23.53
N PRO A 372 -0.33 -7.37 23.99
CA PRO A 372 0.81 -8.06 24.59
C PRO A 372 1.88 -8.24 23.50
N LEU A 373 2.97 -7.47 23.58
CA LEU A 373 4.04 -7.55 22.59
C LEU A 373 4.87 -8.82 22.82
N PRO A 374 5.06 -9.67 21.80
CA PRO A 374 5.94 -10.82 21.89
C PRO A 374 7.36 -10.39 22.29
N PHE A 375 8.06 -11.21 23.08
CA PHE A 375 9.47 -11.01 23.47
C PHE A 375 10.40 -10.66 22.29
N GLN A 376 10.06 -11.14 21.10
CA GLN A 376 10.77 -10.91 19.84
C GLN A 376 10.77 -9.43 19.40
N ILE A 377 9.69 -8.68 19.67
CA ILE A 377 9.61 -7.24 19.35
C ILE A 377 10.62 -6.46 20.18
N ALA A 378 10.76 -6.80 21.47
CA ALA A 378 11.73 -6.15 22.34
C ALA A 378 13.18 -6.42 21.89
N SER A 379 13.49 -7.64 21.42
CA SER A 379 14.82 -7.96 20.87
C SER A 379 15.13 -7.15 19.62
N LEU A 380 14.17 -7.03 18.69
CA LEU A 380 14.33 -6.20 17.49
C LEU A 380 14.60 -4.75 17.87
N VAL A 381 13.82 -4.18 18.79
CA VAL A 381 13.98 -2.79 19.20
C VAL A 381 15.36 -2.59 19.84
N SER A 382 15.84 -3.52 20.67
CA SER A 382 17.20 -3.46 21.22
C SER A 382 18.28 -3.49 20.12
N GLU A 383 18.14 -4.36 19.12
CA GLU A 383 19.08 -4.45 17.98
C GLU A 383 19.08 -3.16 17.14
N GLU A 384 17.90 -2.59 16.92
CA GLU A 384 17.72 -1.33 16.21
C GLU A 384 18.28 -0.13 16.99
N GLU A 385 18.03 -0.06 18.30
CA GLU A 385 18.58 0.97 19.19
C GLU A 385 20.11 0.92 19.19
N ALA A 386 20.70 -0.27 19.32
CA ALA A 386 22.15 -0.45 19.24
C ALA A 386 22.72 -0.03 17.87
N ALA A 387 22.02 -0.37 16.77
CA ALA A 387 22.43 0.03 15.43
C ALA A 387 22.33 1.55 15.22
N PHE A 388 21.27 2.18 15.72
CA PHE A 388 21.08 3.63 15.66
C PHE A 388 22.16 4.36 16.46
N LEU A 389 22.46 3.92 17.69
CA LEU A 389 23.53 4.50 18.51
C LEU A 389 24.91 4.37 17.84
N ALA A 390 25.17 3.23 17.17
CA ALA A 390 26.38 3.06 16.38
C ALA A 390 26.43 4.02 15.18
N SER A 391 25.33 4.17 14.44
CA SER A 391 25.20 5.15 13.35
C SER A 391 25.36 6.58 13.85
N LEU A 392 24.79 6.94 15.00
CA LEU A 392 24.91 8.26 15.63
C LEU A 392 26.35 8.58 16.01
N GLN A 393 27.05 7.63 16.64
CA GLN A 393 28.48 7.79 16.94
C GLN A 393 29.33 7.96 15.67
N ARG A 394 29.00 7.24 14.60
CA ARG A 394 29.68 7.38 13.31
C ARG A 394 29.36 8.72 12.64
N GLY A 395 28.11 9.14 12.65
CA GLY A 395 27.65 10.44 12.16
C GLY A 395 28.33 11.59 12.87
N ARG A 396 28.45 11.54 14.21
CA ARG A 396 29.24 12.50 15.01
C ARG A 396 30.67 12.63 14.52
N ARG A 397 31.36 11.50 14.31
CA ARG A 397 32.75 11.52 13.81
C ARG A 397 32.86 12.14 12.43
N ILE A 398 31.91 11.87 11.53
CA ILE A 398 31.88 12.44 10.18
C ILE A 398 31.63 13.95 10.26
N ILE A 399 30.65 14.40 11.05
CA ILE A 399 30.38 15.82 11.29
C ILE A 399 31.64 16.51 11.84
N ASP A 400 32.26 15.96 12.88
CA ASP A 400 33.48 16.51 13.49
C ASP A 400 34.68 16.57 12.52
N GLN A 401 34.78 15.61 11.61
CA GLN A 401 35.82 15.60 10.59
C GLN A 401 35.55 16.64 9.51
N THR A 402 34.32 16.72 9.02
CA THR A 402 33.91 17.74 8.04
C THR A 402 34.08 19.14 8.60
N LEU A 403 33.67 19.39 9.85
CA LEU A 403 33.85 20.67 10.54
C LEU A 403 35.32 21.09 10.68
N ARG A 404 36.25 20.14 10.81
CA ARG A 404 37.70 20.44 10.85
C ARG A 404 38.27 20.86 9.51
N CYS A 405 37.60 20.52 8.42
CA CYS A 405 38.01 20.85 7.06
C CYS A 405 37.30 22.09 6.51
N LEU A 406 36.31 22.62 7.21
CA LEU A 406 35.53 23.79 6.81
C LEU A 406 36.19 25.10 7.26
N GLY A 407 36.09 26.13 6.40
CA GLY A 407 36.48 27.50 6.72
C GLY A 407 35.52 28.19 7.71
N PRO A 408 35.93 29.31 8.34
CA PRO A 408 35.19 30.00 9.41
C PRO A 408 33.84 30.64 9.00
N SER A 409 33.40 30.49 7.75
CA SER A 409 32.10 30.96 7.26
C SER A 409 31.51 30.04 6.19
N GLU A 410 32.01 28.81 6.10
CA GLU A 410 31.47 27.82 5.16
C GLU A 410 30.28 27.10 5.76
N LEU A 411 29.24 26.91 4.94
CA LEU A 411 28.08 26.10 5.32
C LEU A 411 28.46 24.63 5.36
N PHE A 412 27.78 23.86 6.21
CA PHE A 412 27.95 22.41 6.22
C PHE A 412 27.45 21.82 4.87
N PRO A 413 28.27 21.02 4.15
CA PRO A 413 27.93 20.57 2.81
C PRO A 413 26.66 19.71 2.75
N ALA A 414 25.77 20.04 1.80
CA ALA A 414 24.51 19.34 1.58
C ALA A 414 24.70 17.86 1.23
N GLU A 415 25.72 17.51 0.45
CA GLU A 415 26.00 16.12 0.03
C GLU A 415 26.41 15.25 1.22
N VAL A 416 27.14 15.83 2.18
CA VAL A 416 27.54 15.14 3.40
C VAL A 416 26.32 14.94 4.30
N ALA A 417 25.50 15.97 4.51
CA ALA A 417 24.26 15.86 5.28
C ALA A 417 23.28 14.86 4.64
N TRP A 418 23.14 14.88 3.31
CA TRP A 418 22.36 13.91 2.56
C TRP A 418 22.88 12.49 2.78
N SER A 419 24.20 12.26 2.71
CA SER A 419 24.81 10.95 2.98
C SER A 419 24.63 10.47 4.43
N LEU A 420 24.59 11.40 5.40
CA LEU A 420 24.24 11.09 6.79
C LEU A 420 22.75 10.74 6.95
N SER A 421 21.89 11.30 6.10
CA SER A 421 20.43 11.24 6.25
C SER A 421 19.80 9.86 6.00
N LEU A 422 18.49 9.73 6.28
CA LEU A 422 17.64 8.61 5.85
C LEU A 422 17.62 8.38 4.34
N SER A 423 17.78 9.44 3.55
CA SER A 423 17.89 9.38 2.09
C SER A 423 19.32 9.06 1.62
N GLY A 424 20.26 8.94 2.55
CA GLY A 424 21.65 8.58 2.32
C GLY A 424 22.02 7.22 2.92
N ASN A 425 23.24 7.13 3.43
CA ASN A 425 23.89 5.86 3.78
C ASN A 425 23.78 5.49 5.27
N LEU A 426 23.63 6.48 6.17
CA LEU A 426 23.76 6.26 7.62
C LEU A 426 22.44 6.33 8.40
N GLY A 427 21.38 6.83 7.78
CA GLY A 427 20.02 6.71 8.32
C GLY A 427 19.70 7.69 9.45
N LEU A 428 20.42 8.81 9.58
CA LEU A 428 20.14 9.83 10.60
C LEU A 428 19.00 10.76 10.14
N PRO A 429 18.12 11.22 11.03
CA PRO A 429 17.17 12.28 10.70
C PRO A 429 17.93 13.58 10.38
N LEU A 430 17.49 14.33 9.37
CA LEU A 430 18.11 15.62 9.05
C LEU A 430 17.99 16.60 10.23
N ASP A 431 16.85 16.64 10.92
CA ASP A 431 16.63 17.49 12.09
C ASP A 431 17.64 17.20 13.21
N LEU A 432 18.04 15.93 13.38
CA LEU A 432 19.07 15.56 14.34
C LEU A 432 20.45 16.05 13.90
N VAL A 433 20.74 15.97 12.60
CA VAL A 433 21.98 16.52 12.03
C VAL A 433 22.01 18.03 12.20
N GLU A 434 20.90 18.73 11.92
CA GLU A 434 20.75 20.17 12.12
C GLU A 434 20.97 20.56 13.57
N LEU A 435 20.30 19.90 14.51
CA LEU A 435 20.45 20.18 15.95
C LEU A 435 21.91 20.00 16.42
N MET A 436 22.59 18.95 15.94
CA MET A 436 24.01 18.72 16.25
C MET A 436 24.94 19.78 15.64
N LEU A 437 24.56 20.40 14.53
CA LEU A 437 25.29 21.51 13.91
C LEU A 437 25.00 22.83 14.62
N GLU A 438 23.76 23.07 15.03
CA GLU A 438 23.33 24.23 15.82
C GLU A 438 24.06 24.30 17.15
N GLU A 439 24.23 23.18 17.87
CA GLU A 439 25.03 23.09 19.10
C GLU A 439 26.48 23.55 18.91
N LYS A 440 26.99 23.47 17.67
CA LYS A 440 28.34 23.88 17.27
C LYS A 440 28.38 25.23 16.59
N GLY A 441 27.24 25.91 16.45
CA GLY A 441 27.12 27.22 15.82
C GLY A 441 27.32 27.21 14.29
N VAL A 442 27.10 26.07 13.62
CA VAL A 442 27.30 25.93 12.17
C VAL A 442 25.96 25.75 11.46
N GLN A 443 25.78 26.43 10.33
CA GLN A 443 24.57 26.33 9.52
C GLN A 443 24.73 25.29 8.40
N LEU A 444 23.62 24.60 8.09
CA LEU A 444 23.54 23.60 7.04
C LEU A 444 23.20 24.24 5.69
N ASP A 445 23.81 23.75 4.59
CA ASP A 445 23.43 24.15 3.23
C ASP A 445 22.03 23.59 2.85
N SER A 446 21.00 24.30 3.28
CA SER A 446 19.60 23.95 3.06
C SER A 446 19.21 24.01 1.57
N ALA A 447 19.83 24.92 0.80
CA ALA A 447 19.55 25.08 -0.62
C ALA A 447 20.09 23.89 -1.43
N GLY A 448 21.30 23.43 -1.12
CA GLY A 448 21.87 22.21 -1.70
C GLY A 448 21.05 20.96 -1.39
N LEU A 449 20.53 20.84 -0.17
CA LEU A 449 19.65 19.72 0.23
C LEU A 449 18.33 19.69 -0.55
N ALA A 450 17.68 20.84 -0.70
CA ALA A 450 16.44 20.95 -1.49
C ALA A 450 16.64 20.52 -2.95
N ARG A 451 17.80 20.85 -3.54
CA ARG A 451 18.16 20.42 -4.90
C ARG A 451 18.30 18.90 -5.01
N LEU A 452 19.02 18.26 -4.08
CA LEU A 452 19.20 16.80 -4.06
C LEU A 452 17.85 16.06 -3.90
N ALA A 453 16.97 16.57 -3.03
CA ALA A 453 15.62 16.04 -2.86
C ALA A 453 14.80 16.12 -4.15
N GLN A 454 14.89 17.24 -4.88
CA GLN A 454 14.18 17.42 -6.14
C GLN A 454 14.70 16.49 -7.26
N GLU A 455 16.01 16.26 -7.32
CA GLU A 455 16.63 15.33 -8.27
C GLU A 455 16.15 13.89 -8.05
N GLU A 456 16.05 13.45 -6.80
CA GLU A 456 15.56 12.12 -6.43
C GLU A 456 14.05 11.96 -6.74
N ALA A 457 13.25 12.97 -6.42
CA ALA A 457 11.82 12.99 -6.75
C ALA A 457 11.57 12.90 -8.27
N LYS A 458 12.39 13.59 -9.08
CA LYS A 458 12.32 13.51 -10.56
C LYS A 458 12.65 12.11 -11.08
N ARG A 459 13.65 11.44 -10.51
CA ARG A 459 13.99 10.05 -10.85
C ARG A 459 12.86 9.09 -10.50
N ALA A 460 12.26 9.24 -9.32
CA ALA A 460 11.11 8.46 -8.91
C ALA A 460 9.89 8.65 -9.86
N ALA A 461 9.61 9.89 -10.26
CA ALA A 461 8.52 10.21 -11.18
C ALA A 461 8.73 9.65 -12.60
N GLN A 462 9.97 9.61 -13.10
CA GLN A 462 10.28 9.03 -14.42
C GLN A 462 10.03 7.52 -14.51
N LEU A 463 10.11 6.80 -13.39
CA LEU A 463 9.81 5.37 -13.29
C LEU A 463 8.30 5.06 -13.34
N GLN A 464 7.44 6.09 -13.31
CA GLN A 464 6.00 5.97 -13.06
C GLN A 464 5.11 6.32 -14.27
N ARG A 465 5.64 6.33 -15.51
CA ARG A 465 4.82 6.55 -16.72
C ARG A 465 3.92 5.33 -16.99
N GLN A 466 2.67 5.41 -16.52
CA GLN A 466 1.67 4.35 -16.63
C GLN A 466 0.98 4.33 -18.01
N GLY A 467 0.49 3.14 -18.38
CA GLY A 467 -0.29 2.89 -19.60
C GLY A 467 -1.71 3.43 -19.57
N LEU A 468 -2.52 2.98 -20.53
CA LEU A 468 -3.95 3.29 -20.56
C LEU A 468 -4.60 2.67 -19.32
N GLN A 469 -5.21 3.49 -18.45
CA GLN A 469 -5.95 3.02 -17.29
C GLN A 469 -7.41 3.44 -17.36
N LEU A 470 -8.31 2.54 -16.95
CA LEU A 470 -9.73 2.87 -16.82
C LEU A 470 -9.96 3.62 -15.51
N ASN A 471 -10.52 4.83 -15.62
CA ASN A 471 -10.92 5.61 -14.45
C ASN A 471 -12.21 5.06 -13.82
N VAL A 472 -12.57 5.61 -12.66
CA VAL A 472 -13.74 5.20 -11.87
C VAL A 472 -15.05 5.34 -12.66
N HIS A 473 -15.15 6.34 -13.55
CA HIS A 473 -16.36 6.57 -14.35
C HIS A 473 -16.56 5.51 -15.42
N ALA A 474 -15.47 5.11 -16.09
CA ALA A 474 -15.49 4.04 -17.09
C ALA A 474 -15.94 2.73 -16.43
N LEU A 475 -15.39 2.38 -15.27
CA LEU A 475 -15.79 1.18 -14.51
C LEU A 475 -17.24 1.27 -14.02
N GLY A 476 -17.66 2.42 -13.49
CA GLY A 476 -19.03 2.64 -13.06
C GLY A 476 -20.06 2.53 -14.19
N GLU A 477 -19.72 2.99 -15.40
CA GLU A 477 -20.59 2.85 -16.57
C GLU A 477 -20.74 1.40 -17.02
N LEU A 478 -19.65 0.62 -17.01
CA LEU A 478 -19.70 -0.81 -17.30
C LEU A 478 -20.63 -1.54 -16.31
N GLN A 479 -20.51 -1.21 -15.02
CA GLN A 479 -21.36 -1.79 -13.98
C GLN A 479 -22.84 -1.39 -14.16
N ARG A 480 -23.14 -0.12 -14.48
CA ARG A 480 -24.51 0.36 -14.76
C ARG A 480 -25.14 -0.36 -15.96
N ARG A 481 -24.34 -0.60 -17.00
CA ARG A 481 -24.77 -1.34 -18.20
C ARG A 481 -24.90 -2.85 -17.95
N GLY A 482 -24.50 -3.35 -16.78
CA GLY A 482 -24.52 -4.77 -16.46
C GLY A 482 -23.52 -5.59 -17.25
N VAL A 483 -22.41 -4.97 -17.69
CA VAL A 483 -21.35 -5.69 -18.40
C VAL A 483 -20.64 -6.61 -17.41
N PRO A 484 -20.60 -7.93 -17.64
CA PRO A 484 -19.97 -8.87 -16.72
C PRO A 484 -18.43 -8.68 -16.72
N PRO A 485 -17.76 -8.93 -15.59
CA PRO A 485 -16.29 -9.01 -15.54
C PRO A 485 -15.75 -10.00 -16.57
N THR A 486 -14.53 -9.75 -17.07
CA THR A 486 -13.89 -10.64 -18.06
C THR A 486 -13.57 -12.00 -17.43
N ASP A 487 -13.95 -13.09 -18.10
CA ASP A 487 -13.51 -14.45 -17.74
C ASP A 487 -12.10 -14.71 -18.27
N ASP A 488 -11.12 -14.64 -17.38
CA ASP A 488 -9.71 -14.89 -17.67
C ASP A 488 -9.25 -16.33 -17.36
N SER A 489 -10.18 -17.23 -16.98
CA SER A 489 -9.85 -18.65 -16.74
C SER A 489 -9.19 -19.36 -17.95
N PRO A 490 -9.47 -19.01 -19.23
CA PRO A 490 -8.79 -19.63 -20.36
C PRO A 490 -7.28 -19.43 -20.39
N LYS A 491 -6.70 -18.48 -19.64
CA LYS A 491 -5.24 -18.30 -19.57
C LYS A 491 -4.50 -19.52 -19.01
N TYR A 492 -5.20 -20.39 -18.29
CA TYR A 492 -4.69 -21.65 -17.74
C TYR A 492 -4.94 -22.86 -18.66
N ASN A 493 -5.58 -22.68 -19.82
CA ASN A 493 -5.86 -23.76 -20.76
C ASN A 493 -4.66 -24.02 -21.69
N TYR A 494 -3.66 -24.71 -21.15
CA TYR A 494 -2.50 -25.17 -21.91
C TYR A 494 -2.08 -26.58 -21.47
N SER A 495 -1.47 -27.33 -22.38
CA SER A 495 -1.05 -28.72 -22.14
C SER A 495 0.34 -29.01 -22.66
N LEU A 496 0.98 -30.02 -22.09
CA LEU A 496 2.26 -30.54 -22.56
C LEU A 496 2.01 -31.65 -23.59
N ARG A 497 2.48 -31.48 -24.83
CA ARG A 497 2.40 -32.52 -25.86
C ARG A 497 3.38 -33.65 -25.55
N PRO A 498 3.14 -34.89 -26.04
CA PRO A 498 4.09 -36.00 -25.88
C PRO A 498 5.49 -35.71 -26.44
N SER A 499 5.61 -34.77 -27.38
CA SER A 499 6.89 -34.30 -27.93
C SER A 499 7.66 -33.35 -27.00
N GLY A 500 7.09 -32.94 -25.86
CA GLY A 500 7.68 -32.01 -24.89
C GLY A 500 7.36 -30.54 -25.14
N GLY A 501 6.68 -30.19 -26.24
CA GLY A 501 6.26 -28.82 -26.52
C GLY A 501 4.94 -28.44 -25.82
N TYR A 502 4.83 -27.20 -25.35
CA TYR A 502 3.57 -26.66 -24.85
C TYR A 502 2.61 -26.35 -26.00
N GLU A 503 1.32 -26.50 -25.74
CA GLU A 503 0.24 -26.13 -26.63
C GLU A 503 -0.68 -25.15 -25.90
N PHE A 504 -0.88 -23.98 -26.50
CA PHE A 504 -1.75 -22.93 -26.00
C PHE A 504 -2.98 -22.85 -26.90
N ASN A 505 -4.17 -23.09 -26.33
CA ASN A 505 -5.39 -23.05 -27.13
C ASN A 505 -5.80 -21.59 -27.40
N PRO A 506 -6.14 -21.24 -28.66
CA PRO A 506 -6.74 -19.95 -28.96
C PRO A 506 -8.07 -19.77 -28.21
N CYS A 507 -8.41 -18.53 -27.88
CA CYS A 507 -9.66 -18.19 -27.19
C CYS A 507 -10.55 -17.34 -28.09
N GLU A 508 -11.76 -17.81 -28.42
CA GLU A 508 -12.75 -17.01 -29.16
C GLU A 508 -13.56 -16.13 -28.22
N ALA A 509 -13.53 -14.81 -28.34
CA ALA A 509 -14.20 -13.87 -27.44
C ALA A 509 -14.98 -12.80 -28.22
N GLN A 510 -15.85 -12.07 -27.52
CA GLN A 510 -16.58 -10.93 -28.04
C GLN A 510 -16.03 -9.61 -27.50
N VAL A 511 -15.90 -8.60 -28.37
CA VAL A 511 -15.57 -7.23 -27.97
C VAL A 511 -16.74 -6.60 -27.22
N LEU A 512 -16.56 -6.34 -25.93
CA LEU A 512 -17.58 -5.72 -25.06
C LEU A 512 -17.54 -4.20 -25.09
N GLN A 513 -16.34 -3.61 -25.12
CA GLN A 513 -16.14 -2.17 -25.11
C GLN A 513 -14.77 -1.79 -25.66
N LEU A 514 -14.70 -0.65 -26.35
CA LEU A 514 -13.47 -0.04 -26.84
C LEU A 514 -13.22 1.30 -26.15
N TYR A 515 -11.94 1.62 -25.99
CA TYR A 515 -11.43 2.85 -25.38
C TYR A 515 -10.34 3.47 -26.25
N LEU A 516 -10.35 4.79 -26.38
CA LEU A 516 -9.23 5.54 -26.95
C LEU A 516 -8.10 5.69 -25.93
N GLU A 517 -6.94 6.17 -26.37
CA GLU A 517 -5.74 6.37 -25.53
C GLU A 517 -5.97 7.35 -24.36
N ASP A 518 -6.95 8.25 -24.48
CA ASP A 518 -7.37 9.16 -23.41
C ASP A 518 -8.39 8.55 -22.43
N GLY A 519 -8.74 7.27 -22.59
CA GLY A 519 -9.72 6.57 -21.78
C GLY A 519 -11.17 6.78 -22.21
N THR A 520 -11.43 7.46 -23.33
CA THR A 520 -12.79 7.68 -23.84
C THR A 520 -13.39 6.40 -24.41
N ALA A 521 -14.56 6.01 -23.91
CA ALA A 521 -15.33 4.88 -24.41
C ALA A 521 -15.91 5.16 -25.81
N VAL A 522 -15.65 4.27 -26.77
CA VAL A 522 -16.12 4.40 -28.17
C VAL A 522 -16.79 3.11 -28.67
N ALA A 523 -17.67 3.23 -29.67
CA ALA A 523 -18.33 2.09 -30.30
C ALA A 523 -17.46 1.40 -31.37
N SER A 524 -16.51 2.14 -31.93
CA SER A 524 -15.58 1.65 -32.94
C SER A 524 -14.29 2.47 -32.96
N VAL A 525 -13.20 1.83 -33.34
CA VAL A 525 -11.91 2.48 -33.63
C VAL A 525 -11.57 2.31 -35.10
N GLY A 526 -10.90 3.30 -35.67
CA GLY A 526 -10.45 3.32 -37.05
C GLY A 526 -9.03 2.79 -37.23
N LYS A 527 -8.63 2.66 -38.51
CA LYS A 527 -7.31 2.18 -38.91
C LYS A 527 -6.18 3.04 -38.31
N GLY A 528 -5.19 2.36 -37.73
CA GLY A 528 -3.97 2.93 -37.16
C GLY A 528 -4.12 3.48 -35.74
N GLN A 529 -5.31 3.37 -35.12
CA GLN A 529 -5.52 3.90 -33.77
C GLN A 529 -5.04 2.92 -32.71
N HIS A 530 -4.39 3.46 -31.67
CA HIS A 530 -4.17 2.76 -30.41
C HIS A 530 -5.48 2.74 -29.62
N CYS A 531 -5.80 1.59 -29.04
CA CYS A 531 -7.04 1.41 -28.30
C CYS A 531 -6.89 0.41 -27.15
N GLY A 532 -7.70 0.62 -26.13
CA GLY A 532 -8.00 -0.39 -25.13
C GLY A 532 -9.24 -1.17 -25.54
N LEU A 533 -9.21 -2.49 -25.38
CA LEU A 533 -10.36 -3.34 -25.63
C LEU A 533 -10.68 -4.24 -24.42
N LEU A 534 -11.98 -4.31 -24.09
CA LEU A 534 -12.53 -5.23 -23.11
C LEU A 534 -13.24 -6.37 -23.83
N LEU A 535 -13.02 -7.58 -23.33
CA LEU A 535 -13.58 -8.81 -23.86
C LEU A 535 -14.40 -9.53 -22.78
N ASP A 536 -15.33 -10.38 -23.21
CA ASP A 536 -16.08 -11.26 -22.32
C ASP A 536 -15.20 -12.34 -21.70
N LYS A 537 -14.22 -12.84 -22.44
CA LYS A 537 -13.20 -13.77 -21.95
C LYS A 537 -11.86 -13.61 -22.65
N THR A 538 -10.79 -14.12 -22.05
CA THR A 538 -9.43 -14.01 -22.62
C THR A 538 -8.50 -15.13 -22.17
N ASN A 539 -7.59 -15.56 -23.04
CA ASN A 539 -6.46 -16.43 -22.69
C ASN A 539 -5.18 -15.63 -22.37
N PHE A 540 -5.19 -14.30 -22.44
CA PHE A 540 -4.05 -13.45 -22.09
C PHE A 540 -3.94 -13.33 -20.56
N TYR A 541 -2.73 -13.51 -20.05
CA TYR A 541 -2.35 -13.21 -18.68
C TYR A 541 -2.14 -11.70 -18.56
N ALA A 542 -2.94 -11.05 -17.72
CA ALA A 542 -2.73 -9.67 -17.35
C ALA A 542 -1.62 -9.53 -16.31
N GLU A 543 -0.86 -8.44 -16.35
CA GLU A 543 0.26 -8.20 -15.43
C GLU A 543 -0.21 -8.25 -13.96
N GLN A 544 0.27 -9.27 -13.22
CA GLN A 544 -0.04 -9.49 -11.81
C GLN A 544 0.96 -10.47 -11.18
N GLY A 545 1.12 -10.46 -9.85
CA GLY A 545 1.93 -11.44 -9.13
C GLY A 545 3.42 -11.44 -9.51
N GLY A 546 3.93 -10.30 -9.99
CA GLY A 546 5.31 -10.17 -10.48
C GLY A 546 5.55 -10.66 -11.91
N GLN A 547 4.61 -11.38 -12.54
CA GLN A 547 4.71 -11.79 -13.93
C GLN A 547 4.22 -10.67 -14.87
N ALA A 548 5.04 -10.34 -15.87
CA ALA A 548 4.67 -9.41 -16.94
C ALA A 548 3.46 -9.92 -17.74
N SER A 549 2.66 -8.99 -18.26
CA SER A 549 1.52 -9.35 -19.11
C SER A 549 1.96 -10.11 -20.35
N ASP A 550 1.05 -10.90 -20.90
CA ASP A 550 1.24 -11.44 -22.24
C ASP A 550 1.18 -10.38 -23.32
N ARG A 551 1.73 -10.79 -24.46
CA ARG A 551 1.66 -10.14 -25.75
C ARG A 551 1.13 -11.15 -26.75
N GLY A 552 0.70 -10.67 -27.91
CA GLY A 552 0.21 -11.53 -28.97
C GLY A 552 -0.62 -10.73 -29.95
N TYR A 553 -1.68 -11.35 -30.46
CA TYR A 553 -2.57 -10.72 -31.41
C TYR A 553 -3.99 -11.28 -31.34
N LEU A 554 -4.94 -10.50 -31.87
CA LEU A 554 -6.29 -10.97 -32.17
C LEU A 554 -6.48 -11.09 -33.67
N VAL A 555 -7.35 -12.00 -34.09
CA VAL A 555 -7.93 -12.04 -35.44
C VAL A 555 -9.44 -11.97 -35.34
N ARG A 556 -10.12 -11.37 -36.33
CA ARG A 556 -11.60 -11.41 -36.36
C ARG A 556 -12.05 -12.78 -36.85
N VAL A 557 -13.06 -13.36 -36.21
CA VAL A 557 -13.61 -14.65 -36.63
C VAL A 557 -14.16 -14.53 -38.06
N GLY A 558 -13.67 -15.39 -38.95
CA GLY A 558 -13.99 -15.36 -40.39
C GLY A 558 -13.16 -14.37 -41.23
N GLN A 559 -12.20 -13.67 -40.63
CA GLN A 559 -11.24 -12.77 -41.30
C GLN A 559 -9.85 -12.90 -40.65
N GLU A 560 -9.14 -13.98 -40.99
CA GLU A 560 -7.85 -14.35 -40.39
C GLU A 560 -6.65 -13.61 -40.98
N ASP A 561 -6.82 -12.94 -42.12
CA ASP A 561 -5.73 -12.23 -42.83
C ASP A 561 -5.27 -10.93 -42.15
N VAL A 562 -5.96 -10.49 -41.09
CA VAL A 562 -5.67 -9.22 -40.39
C VAL A 562 -5.40 -9.48 -38.92
N LEU A 563 -4.15 -9.23 -38.52
CA LEU A 563 -3.69 -9.37 -37.13
C LEU A 563 -3.80 -8.04 -36.38
N PHE A 564 -4.51 -8.03 -35.26
CA PHE A 564 -4.59 -6.90 -34.33
C PHE A 564 -3.55 -7.11 -33.23
N PRO A 565 -2.38 -6.45 -33.24
CA PRO A 565 -1.33 -6.71 -32.24
C PRO A 565 -1.77 -6.24 -30.86
N VAL A 566 -1.57 -7.08 -29.85
CA VAL A 566 -1.80 -6.77 -28.43
C VAL A 566 -0.44 -6.62 -27.75
N ALA A 567 -0.18 -5.41 -27.26
CA ALA A 567 1.09 -5.07 -26.63
C ALA A 567 1.14 -5.43 -25.14
N ARG A 568 -0.01 -5.38 -24.45
CA ARG A 568 -0.14 -5.72 -23.02
C ARG A 568 -1.58 -5.96 -22.62
N ALA A 569 -1.75 -6.61 -21.47
CA ALA A 569 -3.03 -6.81 -20.80
C ALA A 569 -2.93 -6.41 -19.32
N GLN A 570 -3.94 -5.69 -18.81
CA GLN A 570 -3.96 -5.17 -17.43
C GLN A 570 -5.31 -5.44 -16.75
N ILE A 571 -5.30 -5.61 -15.43
CA ILE A 571 -6.52 -5.80 -14.65
C ILE A 571 -7.10 -4.44 -14.26
N CYS A 572 -8.38 -4.23 -14.53
CA CYS A 572 -9.10 -3.01 -14.17
C CYS A 572 -10.49 -3.38 -13.62
N GLY A 573 -10.67 -3.40 -12.29
CA GLY A 573 -11.99 -3.63 -11.66
C GLY A 573 -12.68 -4.93 -12.08
N GLY A 574 -11.92 -6.02 -12.21
CA GLY A 574 -12.42 -7.31 -12.67
C GLY A 574 -12.47 -7.49 -14.20
N PHE A 575 -12.18 -6.44 -14.97
CA PHE A 575 -12.01 -6.53 -16.42
C PHE A 575 -10.54 -6.72 -16.79
N ILE A 576 -10.28 -7.31 -17.96
CA ILE A 576 -8.95 -7.34 -18.57
C ILE A 576 -8.93 -6.33 -19.73
N LEU A 577 -8.17 -5.25 -19.55
CA LEU A 577 -7.91 -4.26 -20.57
C LEU A 577 -6.74 -4.69 -21.44
N HIS A 578 -7.01 -4.99 -22.72
CA HIS A 578 -5.95 -5.29 -23.67
C HIS A 578 -5.64 -4.03 -24.46
N GLU A 579 -4.37 -3.65 -24.51
CA GLU A 579 -3.93 -2.54 -25.33
C GLU A 579 -3.48 -3.05 -26.69
N ALA A 580 -4.17 -2.59 -27.74
CA ALA A 580 -3.94 -3.02 -29.10
C ALA A 580 -3.85 -1.85 -30.07
N VAL A 581 -3.20 -2.11 -31.20
CA VAL A 581 -3.22 -1.23 -32.36
C VAL A 581 -4.19 -1.82 -33.38
N ALA A 582 -5.19 -1.03 -33.81
CA ALA A 582 -6.20 -1.49 -34.76
C ALA A 582 -5.73 -1.21 -36.21
N PRO A 583 -5.19 -2.20 -36.97
CA PRO A 583 -4.80 -1.99 -38.37
C PRO A 583 -5.99 -1.74 -39.29
N GLU A 584 -7.18 -2.18 -38.88
CA GLU A 584 -8.46 -1.94 -39.53
C GLU A 584 -9.52 -1.59 -38.49
N GLY A 585 -10.73 -1.24 -38.96
CA GLY A 585 -11.82 -0.91 -38.05
C GLY A 585 -12.21 -2.09 -37.15
N LEU A 586 -12.26 -1.84 -35.84
CA LEU A 586 -12.77 -2.77 -34.84
C LEU A 586 -13.99 -2.13 -34.16
N LYS A 587 -15.05 -2.89 -33.93
CA LYS A 587 -16.28 -2.39 -33.31
C LYS A 587 -16.73 -3.27 -32.15
N VAL A 588 -17.48 -2.67 -31.23
CA VAL A 588 -18.16 -3.40 -30.16
C VAL A 588 -19.09 -4.44 -30.78
N GLY A 589 -19.06 -5.66 -30.23
CA GLY A 589 -19.82 -6.81 -30.69
C GLY A 589 -19.08 -7.72 -31.69
N ASP A 590 -17.92 -7.29 -32.21
CA ASP A 590 -17.08 -8.16 -33.07
C ASP A 590 -16.66 -9.42 -32.34
N GLN A 591 -16.64 -10.54 -33.07
CA GLN A 591 -16.11 -11.81 -32.61
C GLN A 591 -14.64 -11.90 -33.00
N VAL A 592 -13.78 -12.20 -32.03
CA VAL A 592 -12.33 -12.25 -32.18
C VAL A 592 -11.77 -13.56 -31.64
N GLN A 593 -10.67 -14.03 -32.21
CA GLN A 593 -9.90 -15.14 -31.69
C GLN A 593 -8.54 -14.63 -31.22
N LEU A 594 -8.16 -15.01 -30.01
CA LEU A 594 -7.00 -14.51 -29.29
C LEU A 594 -5.86 -15.52 -29.35
N HIS A 595 -4.70 -15.04 -29.80
CA HIS A 595 -3.48 -15.82 -29.95
C HIS A 595 -2.37 -15.15 -29.12
N VAL A 596 -1.88 -15.86 -28.12
CA VAL A 596 -0.74 -15.39 -27.32
C VAL A 596 0.56 -15.63 -28.08
N ASP A 597 1.56 -14.78 -27.86
CA ASP A 597 2.93 -15.08 -28.25
C ASP A 597 3.43 -16.25 -27.39
N GLU A 598 3.44 -17.45 -27.97
CA GLU A 598 3.77 -18.68 -27.26
C GLU A 598 5.18 -18.66 -26.68
N ALA A 599 6.15 -18.05 -27.39
CA ALA A 599 7.53 -17.96 -26.93
C ALA A 599 7.64 -17.00 -25.73
N TRP A 600 6.96 -15.86 -25.80
CA TRP A 600 6.87 -14.93 -24.67
C TRP A 600 6.20 -15.57 -23.46
N ARG A 601 5.04 -16.20 -23.67
CA ARG A 601 4.30 -16.89 -22.60
C ARG A 601 5.14 -17.97 -21.95
N LEU A 602 5.81 -18.81 -22.75
CA LEU A 602 6.64 -19.90 -22.24
C LEU A 602 7.83 -19.35 -21.44
N GLY A 603 8.51 -18.31 -21.93
CA GLY A 603 9.60 -17.66 -21.20
C GLY A 603 9.16 -17.04 -19.86
N CYS A 604 7.94 -16.52 -19.79
CA CYS A 604 7.33 -16.09 -18.52
C CYS A 604 7.07 -17.29 -17.60
N MET A 605 6.46 -18.37 -18.10
CA MET A 605 6.16 -19.59 -17.33
C MET A 605 7.42 -20.25 -16.77
N GLU A 606 8.48 -20.28 -17.56
CA GLU A 606 9.81 -20.79 -17.19
C GLU A 606 10.33 -20.05 -15.97
N LYS A 607 10.41 -18.73 -16.07
CA LYS A 607 10.90 -17.87 -14.98
C LYS A 607 9.96 -17.85 -13.78
N HIS A 608 8.65 -17.98 -13.98
CA HIS A 608 7.71 -18.07 -12.86
C HIS A 608 7.89 -19.37 -12.07
N THR A 609 8.01 -20.49 -12.77
CA THR A 609 8.31 -21.78 -12.13
C THR A 609 9.68 -21.74 -11.44
N ALA A 610 10.69 -21.14 -12.09
CA ALA A 610 12.00 -20.92 -11.50
C ALA A 610 11.95 -20.04 -10.25
N THR A 611 11.08 -19.02 -10.22
CA THR A 611 10.86 -18.18 -9.02
C THR A 611 10.43 -19.01 -7.81
N HIS A 612 9.52 -19.96 -8.01
CA HIS A 612 9.05 -20.86 -6.96
C HIS A 612 10.14 -21.81 -6.45
N LEU A 613 10.96 -22.34 -7.35
CA LEU A 613 12.11 -23.17 -6.98
C LEU A 613 13.17 -22.36 -6.24
N LEU A 614 13.46 -21.14 -6.72
CA LEU A 614 14.41 -20.22 -6.09
C LEU A 614 13.95 -19.83 -4.68
N ASN A 615 12.67 -19.49 -4.50
CA ASN A 615 12.10 -19.16 -3.19
C ASN A 615 12.23 -20.33 -2.19
N TRP A 616 11.93 -21.55 -2.65
CA TRP A 616 12.11 -22.76 -1.84
C TRP A 616 13.59 -23.03 -1.51
N ALA A 617 14.49 -22.95 -2.50
CA ALA A 617 15.93 -23.18 -2.32
C ALA A 617 16.57 -22.16 -1.36
N LEU A 618 16.19 -20.88 -1.46
CA LEU A 618 16.62 -19.84 -0.53
C LEU A 618 16.21 -20.17 0.90
N ARG A 619 15.00 -20.68 1.12
CA ARG A 619 14.54 -21.09 2.46
C ARG A 619 15.30 -22.30 2.99
N GLN A 620 15.68 -23.26 2.15
CA GLN A 620 16.50 -24.39 2.57
C GLN A 620 17.90 -23.93 3.00
N ALA A 621 18.51 -23.02 2.24
CA ALA A 621 19.85 -22.53 2.51
C ALA A 621 19.92 -21.55 3.69
N LEU A 622 18.89 -20.72 3.88
CA LEU A 622 18.91 -19.59 4.83
C LEU A 622 17.99 -19.79 6.05
N GLY A 623 17.07 -20.76 5.99
CA GLY A 623 16.16 -21.11 7.06
C GLY A 623 14.73 -20.57 6.91
N PRO A 624 13.85 -20.87 7.88
CA PRO A 624 12.41 -20.62 7.78
C PRO A 624 12.01 -19.13 7.84
N GLY A 625 12.92 -18.24 8.26
CA GLY A 625 12.68 -16.80 8.32
C GLY A 625 12.88 -16.07 6.98
N THR A 626 13.21 -16.80 5.91
CA THR A 626 13.40 -16.26 4.57
C THR A 626 12.06 -16.10 3.87
N GLU A 627 11.80 -14.87 3.40
CA GLU A 627 10.53 -14.50 2.77
C GLU A 627 10.75 -13.68 1.51
N GLN A 628 9.89 -13.91 0.53
CA GLN A 628 9.79 -13.07 -0.66
C GLN A 628 9.25 -11.68 -0.28
N ARG A 629 9.91 -10.64 -0.81
CA ARG A 629 9.50 -9.23 -0.71
C ARG A 629 8.98 -8.66 -2.01
N GLY A 630 9.42 -9.21 -3.12
CA GLY A 630 9.01 -8.79 -4.43
C GLY A 630 9.55 -9.74 -5.48
N SER A 631 8.85 -9.82 -6.59
CA SER A 631 9.35 -10.48 -7.79
C SER A 631 8.93 -9.65 -8.99
N HIS A 632 9.80 -9.62 -10.00
CA HIS A 632 9.42 -9.18 -11.33
C HIS A 632 10.07 -10.11 -12.34
N LEU A 633 9.27 -10.70 -13.21
CA LEU A 633 9.73 -11.60 -14.26
C LEU A 633 9.09 -11.30 -15.62
N ASN A 634 9.89 -11.46 -16.66
CA ASN A 634 9.50 -11.53 -18.07
C ASN A 634 10.52 -12.44 -18.78
N PRO A 635 10.38 -12.80 -20.07
CA PRO A 635 11.28 -13.75 -20.73
C PRO A 635 12.76 -13.37 -20.73
N GLU A 636 13.08 -12.10 -20.48
CA GLU A 636 14.45 -11.57 -20.51
C GLU A 636 15.09 -11.49 -19.12
N ARG A 637 14.30 -11.26 -18.06
CA ARG A 637 14.80 -10.99 -16.70
C ARG A 637 14.00 -11.70 -15.61
N LEU A 638 14.70 -12.22 -14.60
CA LEU A 638 14.13 -12.64 -13.32
C LEU A 638 14.74 -11.80 -12.20
N ARG A 639 13.90 -11.00 -11.53
CA ARG A 639 14.26 -10.22 -10.34
C ARG A 639 13.55 -10.82 -9.14
N PHE A 640 14.30 -11.14 -8.09
CA PHE A 640 13.75 -11.68 -6.85
C PHE A 640 14.28 -10.91 -5.65
N ASP A 641 13.37 -10.30 -4.89
CA ASP A 641 13.70 -9.55 -3.68
C ASP A 641 13.38 -10.44 -2.48
N VAL A 642 14.39 -10.73 -1.66
CA VAL A 642 14.30 -11.67 -0.53
C VAL A 642 14.75 -11.01 0.77
N ALA A 643 14.03 -11.28 1.85
CA ALA A 643 14.44 -10.86 3.18
C ALA A 643 15.50 -11.80 3.75
N THR A 644 16.62 -11.23 4.18
CA THR A 644 17.75 -11.98 4.74
C THR A 644 18.20 -11.37 6.08
N GLN A 645 18.71 -12.20 6.99
CA GLN A 645 19.24 -11.69 8.26
C GLN A 645 20.65 -11.10 8.13
N ALA A 646 21.40 -11.59 7.15
CA ALA A 646 22.77 -11.19 6.82
C ALA A 646 22.93 -11.15 5.29
N PRO A 647 23.99 -10.50 4.77
CA PRO A 647 24.38 -10.63 3.36
C PRO A 647 24.58 -12.10 3.00
N LEU A 648 24.24 -12.47 1.77
CA LEU A 648 24.37 -13.84 1.27
C LEU A 648 25.85 -14.14 1.01
N THR A 649 26.32 -15.31 1.42
CA THR A 649 27.69 -15.74 1.10
C THR A 649 27.72 -16.44 -0.27
N PRO A 650 28.87 -16.45 -0.96
CA PRO A 650 29.02 -17.19 -2.22
C PRO A 650 28.65 -18.68 -2.09
N GLU A 651 28.96 -19.30 -0.96
CA GLU A 651 28.62 -20.69 -0.68
C GLU A 651 27.11 -20.90 -0.54
N GLN A 652 26.40 -19.94 0.06
CA GLN A 652 24.94 -19.97 0.15
C GLN A 652 24.30 -19.82 -1.23
N LEU A 653 24.79 -18.89 -2.06
CA LEU A 653 24.30 -18.71 -3.42
C LEU A 653 24.52 -19.98 -4.26
N GLN A 654 25.70 -20.59 -4.17
CA GLN A 654 26.00 -21.84 -4.85
C GLN A 654 25.12 -23.00 -4.37
N ALA A 655 24.84 -23.07 -3.06
CA ALA A 655 23.92 -24.07 -2.51
C ALA A 655 22.48 -23.88 -3.02
N VAL A 656 22.04 -22.62 -3.15
CA VAL A 656 20.73 -22.27 -3.72
C VAL A 656 20.64 -22.71 -5.18
N GLU A 657 21.62 -22.35 -6.02
CA GLU A 657 21.67 -22.77 -7.42
C GLU A 657 21.70 -24.30 -7.56
N GLY A 658 22.52 -24.98 -6.75
CA GLY A 658 22.59 -26.44 -6.74
C GLY A 658 21.26 -27.11 -6.35
N THR A 659 20.55 -26.55 -5.37
CA THR A 659 19.24 -27.04 -4.94
C THR A 659 18.19 -26.87 -6.05
N VAL A 660 18.20 -25.73 -6.75
CA VAL A 660 17.32 -25.52 -7.92
C VAL A 660 17.67 -26.51 -9.03
N GLN A 661 18.95 -26.68 -9.35
CA GLN A 661 19.41 -27.58 -10.41
C GLN A 661 19.02 -29.04 -10.14
N GLU A 662 19.09 -29.49 -8.88
CA GLU A 662 18.62 -30.82 -8.49
C GLU A 662 17.12 -30.99 -8.74
N ALA A 663 16.30 -30.02 -8.32
CA ALA A 663 14.85 -30.05 -8.53
C ALA A 663 14.46 -29.97 -10.02
N VAL A 664 15.22 -29.24 -10.83
CA VAL A 664 15.05 -29.22 -12.29
C VAL A 664 15.43 -30.58 -12.89
N GLY A 665 16.55 -31.17 -12.46
CA GLY A 665 17.03 -32.47 -12.96
C GLY A 665 16.11 -33.66 -12.62
N GLN A 666 15.35 -33.57 -11.53
CA GLN A 666 14.31 -34.56 -11.18
C GLN A 666 13.08 -34.49 -12.10
N ASP A 667 12.85 -33.33 -12.75
CA ASP A 667 11.78 -33.12 -13.74
C ASP A 667 10.38 -33.48 -13.22
N GLU A 668 10.15 -33.06 -11.97
CA GLU A 668 8.94 -33.27 -11.18
C GLU A 668 7.72 -32.57 -11.80
N ALA A 669 6.53 -33.13 -11.55
CA ALA A 669 5.28 -32.54 -12.00
C ALA A 669 4.92 -31.30 -11.18
N VAL A 670 4.34 -30.28 -11.82
CA VAL A 670 3.83 -29.06 -11.17
C VAL A 670 2.30 -29.13 -11.14
N TYR A 671 1.75 -29.29 -9.95
CA TYR A 671 0.31 -29.40 -9.70
C TYR A 671 -0.29 -28.02 -9.43
N MET A 672 -1.46 -27.75 -10.00
CA MET A 672 -2.16 -26.48 -9.89
C MET A 672 -3.65 -26.73 -9.69
N GLU A 673 -4.22 -26.25 -8.60
CA GLU A 673 -5.65 -26.44 -8.28
C GLU A 673 -6.25 -25.17 -7.65
N GLU A 674 -7.53 -24.91 -7.94
CA GLU A 674 -8.31 -23.93 -7.20
C GLU A 674 -8.93 -24.60 -5.97
N VAL A 675 -8.74 -23.99 -4.81
CA VAL A 675 -9.21 -24.49 -3.52
C VAL A 675 -9.89 -23.37 -2.74
N ALA A 676 -10.76 -23.72 -1.80
CA ALA A 676 -11.33 -22.73 -0.89
C ALA A 676 -10.21 -22.07 -0.06
N LEU A 677 -10.20 -20.74 0.03
CA LEU A 677 -9.19 -19.97 0.77
C LEU A 677 -9.12 -20.40 2.25
N ALA A 678 -10.23 -20.85 2.82
CA ALA A 678 -10.26 -21.37 4.19
C ALA A 678 -9.40 -22.65 4.37
N HIS A 679 -9.21 -23.46 3.33
CA HIS A 679 -8.41 -24.69 3.39
C HIS A 679 -6.90 -24.44 3.32
N THR A 680 -6.48 -23.24 2.93
CA THR A 680 -5.06 -22.88 2.86
C THR A 680 -4.56 -22.30 4.19
N ALA A 681 -5.47 -21.98 5.10
CA ALA A 681 -5.12 -21.50 6.43
C ALA A 681 -4.39 -22.60 7.23
N HIS A 682 -3.35 -22.22 7.97
CA HIS A 682 -2.63 -23.10 8.89
C HIS A 682 -1.89 -24.30 8.27
N VAL A 683 -1.69 -24.35 6.95
CA VAL A 683 -0.87 -25.39 6.30
C VAL A 683 0.62 -25.08 6.50
N PRO A 684 1.39 -25.91 7.23
CA PRO A 684 2.82 -25.68 7.44
C PRO A 684 3.57 -25.78 6.12
N GLY A 685 4.43 -24.79 5.81
CA GLY A 685 5.25 -24.80 4.60
C GLY A 685 4.63 -24.11 3.39
N LEU A 686 3.29 -24.09 3.27
CA LEU A 686 2.57 -23.29 2.27
C LEU A 686 2.96 -21.82 2.38
N ARG A 687 3.30 -21.19 1.26
CA ARG A 687 3.66 -19.77 1.20
C ARG A 687 2.56 -18.93 0.56
N SER A 688 2.46 -17.70 1.04
CA SER A 688 1.61 -16.66 0.49
C SER A 688 2.35 -15.33 0.61
N LEU A 689 2.02 -14.39 -0.26
CA LEU A 689 2.45 -13.00 -0.17
C LEU A 689 1.46 -12.22 0.72
N ASP A 690 1.86 -11.02 1.14
CA ASP A 690 1.00 -10.11 1.91
C ASP A 690 0.01 -9.38 1.00
N GLU A 691 -0.83 -10.15 0.30
CA GLU A 691 -1.80 -9.69 -0.68
C GLU A 691 -3.21 -10.21 -0.34
N VAL A 692 -4.23 -9.62 -0.98
CA VAL A 692 -5.61 -10.08 -0.84
C VAL A 692 -5.87 -11.14 -1.91
N TYR A 693 -6.04 -12.38 -1.47
CA TYR A 693 -6.37 -13.50 -2.34
C TYR A 693 -7.90 -13.63 -2.53
N PRO A 694 -8.38 -13.92 -3.75
CA PRO A 694 -9.78 -14.25 -4.00
C PRO A 694 -10.12 -15.63 -3.42
N ASP A 695 -11.42 -15.93 -3.28
CA ASP A 695 -11.94 -17.25 -2.92
C ASP A 695 -12.84 -17.77 -4.07
N PRO A 696 -12.55 -18.92 -4.71
CA PRO A 696 -11.41 -19.82 -4.45
C PRO A 696 -10.05 -19.21 -4.81
N VAL A 697 -9.01 -19.70 -4.14
CA VAL A 697 -7.61 -19.34 -4.36
C VAL A 697 -6.88 -20.43 -5.12
N ARG A 698 -5.93 -20.06 -5.99
CA ARG A 698 -5.12 -21.01 -6.75
C ARG A 698 -3.84 -21.37 -6.01
N VAL A 699 -3.59 -22.66 -5.86
CA VAL A 699 -2.39 -23.22 -5.21
C VAL A 699 -1.53 -23.89 -6.27
N VAL A 700 -0.22 -23.65 -6.20
CA VAL A 700 0.80 -24.29 -7.03
C VAL A 700 1.69 -25.13 -6.15
N SER A 701 1.95 -26.38 -6.54
CA SER A 701 2.72 -27.35 -5.75
C SER A 701 3.65 -28.16 -6.66
N VAL A 702 4.95 -28.20 -6.32
CA VAL A 702 5.96 -28.93 -7.10
C VAL A 702 6.16 -30.33 -6.55
N GLY A 703 6.05 -31.36 -7.39
CA GLY A 703 6.27 -32.79 -7.07
C GLY A 703 5.18 -33.45 -6.22
N VAL A 704 4.35 -32.66 -5.53
CA VAL A 704 3.32 -33.16 -4.60
C VAL A 704 1.93 -32.70 -5.05
N PRO A 705 0.92 -33.58 -5.17
CA PRO A 705 -0.46 -33.18 -5.45
C PRO A 705 -1.01 -32.19 -4.40
N VAL A 706 -1.79 -31.20 -4.84
CA VAL A 706 -2.28 -30.11 -3.96
C VAL A 706 -3.06 -30.66 -2.77
N ALA A 707 -3.93 -31.66 -2.97
CA ALA A 707 -4.66 -32.30 -1.87
C ALA A 707 -3.76 -32.87 -0.77
N ARG A 708 -2.59 -33.42 -1.13
CA ARG A 708 -1.60 -33.93 -0.16
C ARG A 708 -0.74 -32.83 0.43
N ALA A 709 -0.45 -31.78 -0.33
CA ALA A 709 0.32 -30.62 0.14
C ALA A 709 -0.46 -29.80 1.17
N LEU A 710 -1.79 -29.72 1.04
CA LEU A 710 -2.66 -28.98 1.95
C LEU A 710 -3.14 -29.79 3.16
N ASP A 711 -2.90 -31.10 3.20
CA ASP A 711 -3.20 -31.91 4.39
C ASP A 711 -2.30 -31.45 5.56
N PRO A 712 -2.85 -30.90 6.66
CA PRO A 712 -2.06 -30.41 7.79
C PRO A 712 -1.23 -31.51 8.48
N ALA A 713 -1.59 -32.79 8.32
CA ALA A 713 -0.81 -33.92 8.81
C ALA A 713 0.37 -34.27 7.90
N SER A 714 0.31 -33.88 6.62
CA SER A 714 1.33 -34.12 5.60
C SER A 714 2.36 -32.99 5.65
N GLN A 715 3.53 -33.25 6.23
CA GLN A 715 4.66 -32.30 6.21
C GLN A 715 5.23 -32.05 4.79
N ALA A 716 4.52 -32.44 3.73
CA ALA A 716 4.98 -32.39 2.35
C ALA A 716 5.24 -30.95 1.87
N ALA A 717 4.43 -29.98 2.28
CA ALA A 717 4.62 -28.58 1.91
C ALA A 717 5.87 -27.92 2.54
N LEU A 718 6.54 -28.59 3.48
CA LEU A 718 7.86 -28.17 4.00
C LEU A 718 9.02 -28.69 3.14
N GLN A 719 8.80 -29.74 2.35
CA GLN A 719 9.84 -30.44 1.61
C GLN A 719 9.96 -29.95 0.16
N THR A 720 8.98 -29.20 -0.34
CA THR A 720 8.94 -28.70 -1.72
C THR A 720 8.34 -27.29 -1.77
N SER A 721 8.33 -26.67 -2.95
CA SER A 721 7.64 -25.40 -3.16
C SER A 721 6.13 -25.62 -3.26
N VAL A 722 5.38 -24.97 -2.36
CA VAL A 722 3.91 -24.93 -2.34
C VAL A 722 3.48 -23.51 -2.01
N GLU A 723 2.78 -22.84 -2.94
CA GLU A 723 2.51 -21.40 -2.85
C GLU A 723 1.10 -21.03 -3.36
N LEU A 724 0.52 -19.98 -2.79
CA LEU A 724 -0.66 -19.30 -3.36
C LEU A 724 -0.21 -18.44 -4.54
N CYS A 725 -0.53 -18.86 -5.77
CA CYS A 725 -0.07 -18.18 -6.97
C CYS A 725 -1.08 -18.26 -8.12
N CYS A 726 -1.38 -17.11 -8.70
CA CYS A 726 -2.25 -16.97 -9.86
C CYS A 726 -1.47 -16.95 -11.20
N GLY A 727 -0.16 -17.13 -11.18
CA GLY A 727 0.72 -17.14 -12.36
C GLY A 727 0.47 -18.27 -13.34
N THR A 728 1.03 -18.16 -14.54
CA THR A 728 1.14 -19.31 -15.45
C THR A 728 2.45 -20.05 -15.17
N HIS A 729 2.40 -21.38 -15.03
CA HIS A 729 3.55 -22.21 -14.69
C HIS A 729 3.78 -23.33 -15.71
N LEU A 730 5.03 -23.76 -15.81
CA LEU A 730 5.36 -25.02 -16.44
C LEU A 730 4.65 -26.16 -15.72
N LEU A 731 4.30 -27.21 -16.47
CA LEU A 731 3.71 -28.46 -15.97
C LEU A 731 4.76 -29.42 -15.42
N ARG A 732 6.04 -29.26 -15.79
CA ARG A 732 7.17 -30.03 -15.24
C ARG A 732 8.40 -29.14 -15.02
N THR A 733 9.18 -29.43 -13.98
CA THR A 733 10.33 -28.60 -13.58
C THR A 733 11.50 -28.67 -14.55
N GLY A 734 11.68 -29.77 -15.30
CA GLY A 734 12.81 -29.92 -16.21
C GLY A 734 12.82 -28.90 -17.34
N ALA A 735 11.66 -28.35 -17.69
CA ALA A 735 11.53 -27.31 -18.70
C ALA A 735 12.04 -25.93 -18.23
N VAL A 736 12.39 -25.75 -16.95
CA VAL A 736 13.07 -24.54 -16.46
C VAL A 736 14.47 -24.40 -17.07
N GLY A 737 15.14 -25.52 -17.32
CA GLY A 737 16.56 -25.54 -17.68
C GLY A 737 17.46 -25.04 -16.55
N ASP A 738 18.70 -24.69 -16.90
CA ASP A 738 19.68 -24.23 -15.91
C ASP A 738 19.27 -22.88 -15.33
N LEU A 739 19.48 -22.65 -14.03
CA LEU A 739 19.30 -21.34 -13.39
C LEU A 739 20.64 -20.83 -12.85
N VAL A 740 20.97 -19.58 -13.18
CA VAL A 740 22.20 -18.91 -12.70
C VAL A 740 21.86 -17.54 -12.14
N ILE A 741 22.34 -17.27 -10.93
CA ILE A 741 22.27 -15.98 -10.26
C ILE A 741 23.43 -15.12 -10.79
N ILE A 742 23.08 -14.07 -11.54
CA ILE A 742 24.05 -13.20 -12.23
C ILE A 742 24.39 -11.93 -11.44
N GLY A 743 23.65 -11.66 -10.36
CA GLY A 743 23.94 -10.51 -9.52
C GLY A 743 23.15 -10.50 -8.22
N GLU A 744 23.76 -9.92 -7.20
CA GLU A 744 23.13 -9.57 -5.94
C GLU A 744 23.32 -8.08 -5.65
N ARG A 745 22.30 -7.46 -5.04
CA ARG A 745 22.38 -6.08 -4.58
C ARG A 745 21.61 -5.93 -3.28
N GLN A 746 22.26 -5.42 -2.24
CA GLN A 746 21.56 -4.99 -1.03
C GLN A 746 20.71 -3.76 -1.38
N LEU A 747 19.39 -3.83 -1.15
CA LEU A 747 18.50 -2.68 -1.34
C LEU A 747 18.46 -1.83 -0.07
N THR A 748 18.13 -2.48 1.04
CA THR A 748 18.06 -1.92 2.39
C THR A 748 18.59 -2.97 3.36
N LYS A 749 18.99 -2.59 4.58
CA LYS A 749 19.42 -3.59 5.58
C LYS A 749 18.27 -4.57 5.85
N GLY A 750 18.48 -5.84 5.53
CA GLY A 750 17.47 -6.90 5.69
C GLY A 750 16.79 -7.37 4.39
N THR A 751 17.01 -6.70 3.25
CA THR A 751 16.49 -7.12 1.94
C THR A 751 17.58 -7.12 0.86
N VAL A 752 17.71 -8.25 0.17
CA VAL A 752 18.65 -8.45 -0.95
C VAL A 752 17.85 -8.68 -2.23
N ARG A 753 18.27 -8.04 -3.31
CA ARG A 753 17.80 -8.29 -4.68
C ARG A 753 18.73 -9.26 -5.36
N LEU A 754 18.16 -10.34 -5.90
CA LEU A 754 18.81 -11.29 -6.78
C LEU A 754 18.35 -11.05 -8.22
N LEU A 755 19.31 -11.12 -9.14
CA LEU A 755 19.06 -11.19 -10.57
C LEU A 755 19.48 -12.57 -11.04
N ALA A 756 18.58 -13.29 -11.70
CA ALA A 756 18.90 -14.59 -12.27
C ALA A 756 18.42 -14.71 -13.72
N VAL A 757 18.99 -15.67 -14.42
CA VAL A 757 18.61 -16.07 -15.77
C VAL A 757 18.40 -17.58 -15.81
N THR A 758 17.62 -18.03 -16.79
CA THR A 758 17.19 -19.43 -16.93
C THR A 758 17.49 -19.96 -18.34
N GLY A 759 17.51 -21.28 -18.50
CA GLY A 759 17.60 -21.96 -19.81
C GLY A 759 18.84 -21.56 -20.63
N GLU A 760 18.62 -21.20 -21.90
CA GLU A 760 19.71 -20.83 -22.82
C GLU A 760 20.51 -19.62 -22.33
N GLN A 761 19.86 -18.65 -21.67
CA GLN A 761 20.53 -17.47 -21.13
C GLN A 761 21.51 -17.84 -20.02
N ALA A 762 21.16 -18.80 -19.17
CA ALA A 762 22.04 -19.33 -18.14
C ALA A 762 23.24 -20.06 -18.74
N GLN A 763 23.04 -20.84 -19.80
CA GLN A 763 24.11 -21.52 -20.51
C GLN A 763 25.11 -20.55 -21.15
N GLN A 764 24.62 -19.45 -21.73
CA GLN A 764 25.48 -18.42 -22.33
C GLN A 764 26.37 -17.71 -21.29
N VAL A 765 25.86 -17.46 -20.08
CA VAL A 765 26.63 -16.81 -19.00
C VAL A 765 27.63 -17.76 -18.35
N SER A 766 27.33 -19.06 -18.30
CA SER A 766 28.20 -20.10 -17.72
C SER A 766 29.39 -20.49 -18.60
N MET A 767 29.50 -19.97 -19.83
CA MET A 767 30.63 -20.26 -20.72
C MET A 767 31.88 -19.43 -20.34
N PRO A 768 33.12 -20.00 -20.37
CA PRO A 768 34.34 -19.37 -19.83
C PRO A 768 34.79 -18.03 -20.45
N ALA A 769 34.12 -17.51 -21.49
CA ALA A 769 34.50 -16.30 -22.21
C ALA A 769 33.60 -15.07 -21.95
N GLY A 770 32.57 -15.18 -21.09
CA GLY A 770 31.52 -14.17 -20.95
C GLY A 770 31.53 -13.28 -19.69
N PHE A 771 32.60 -13.28 -18.89
CA PHE A 771 32.61 -12.50 -17.64
C PHE A 771 32.93 -11.01 -17.86
N ARG A 772 31.99 -10.14 -17.47
CA ARG A 772 32.02 -8.65 -17.38
C ARG A 772 31.60 -7.85 -18.63
N ARG A 773 30.30 -7.85 -18.93
CA ARG A 773 29.62 -6.64 -19.44
C ARG A 773 28.09 -6.75 -19.32
N LEU A 774 27.55 -6.73 -18.11
CA LEU A 774 26.09 -6.60 -17.89
C LEU A 774 25.71 -5.76 -16.66
N LEU A 775 26.70 -5.26 -15.91
CA LEU A 775 26.49 -4.31 -14.82
C LEU A 775 26.92 -2.92 -15.30
N ASP A 776 26.08 -2.31 -16.14
CA ASP A 776 25.96 -0.86 -16.37
C ASP A 776 25.00 -0.60 -17.56
N VAL A 777 23.71 -0.89 -17.41
CA VAL A 777 22.67 -0.23 -18.21
C VAL A 777 21.37 -0.13 -17.40
N ASP A 778 21.33 0.81 -16.46
CA ASP A 778 20.06 1.46 -16.10
C ASP A 778 19.97 2.75 -16.94
N GLY A 779 19.02 2.79 -17.87
CA GLY A 779 18.62 4.02 -18.57
C GLY A 779 18.58 3.92 -20.09
N GLY A 780 17.35 3.88 -20.63
CA GLY A 780 16.94 4.57 -21.86
C GLY A 780 17.73 4.35 -23.16
N ALA A 781 17.02 3.78 -24.15
CA ALA A 781 17.30 3.86 -25.59
C ALA A 781 18.55 3.12 -26.12
N ALA A 782 18.40 1.82 -26.39
CA ALA A 782 19.10 1.15 -27.48
C ALA A 782 18.32 -0.09 -27.97
N GLY A 783 17.00 0.05 -28.14
CA GLY A 783 16.14 -0.95 -28.77
C GLY A 783 16.08 -0.77 -30.29
N ALA A 784 17.22 -0.69 -30.95
CA ALA A 784 17.36 -0.73 -32.41
C ALA A 784 18.85 -0.84 -32.70
N HIS A 785 19.35 -2.04 -32.97
CA HIS A 785 20.58 -2.34 -33.77
C HIS A 785 21.02 -3.82 -33.68
N MET A 786 20.32 -4.70 -32.96
CA MET A 786 20.55 -6.16 -33.02
C MET A 786 19.83 -6.86 -34.19
N ALA A 787 19.89 -6.29 -35.40
CA ALA A 787 19.44 -6.96 -36.62
C ALA A 787 20.50 -7.01 -37.74
N ASP A 788 21.59 -6.24 -37.65
CA ASP A 788 22.57 -6.13 -38.74
C ASP A 788 23.92 -6.83 -38.50
N ALA A 789 24.13 -7.48 -37.35
CA ALA A 789 25.43 -8.07 -36.99
C ALA A 789 25.58 -9.59 -37.27
N VAL A 790 24.69 -10.19 -38.08
CA VAL A 790 24.79 -11.62 -38.49
C VAL A 790 25.22 -11.80 -39.96
N ARG A 791 25.57 -10.71 -40.66
CA ARG A 791 26.24 -10.79 -41.97
C ARG A 791 27.58 -10.07 -41.90
N LEU A 792 28.62 -10.79 -41.50
CA LEU A 792 30.02 -10.66 -41.94
C LEU A 792 30.88 -11.55 -41.03
N GLY A 793 30.82 -12.85 -41.32
CA GLY A 793 31.87 -13.77 -40.92
C GLY A 793 33.06 -13.66 -41.89
N ASP A 794 34.23 -14.00 -41.37
CA ASP A 794 35.45 -14.41 -42.06
C ASP A 794 36.34 -13.31 -42.66
N ALA A 795 37.32 -12.85 -41.86
CA ALA A 795 38.73 -12.80 -42.29
C ALA A 795 39.72 -12.44 -41.16
N GLN A 796 40.69 -13.33 -40.98
CA GLN A 796 42.10 -13.09 -40.60
C GLN A 796 42.51 -12.91 -39.13
N GLN A 797 43.06 -14.03 -38.64
CA GLN A 797 44.24 -14.10 -37.78
C GLN A 797 45.43 -13.28 -38.34
N GLN A 798 46.15 -12.57 -37.46
CA GLN A 798 47.61 -12.67 -37.22
C GLN A 798 48.22 -11.36 -36.72
N ASN A 799 49.21 -11.53 -35.84
CA ASN A 799 50.32 -10.64 -35.46
C ASN A 799 50.21 -9.69 -34.25
N GLN A 800 50.88 -10.16 -33.18
CA GLN A 800 52.06 -9.55 -32.53
C GLN A 800 51.91 -8.18 -31.83
N GLY A 801 52.07 -8.21 -30.50
CA GLY A 801 53.33 -7.79 -29.90
C GLY A 801 53.48 -6.35 -29.37
N SER A 802 53.72 -6.28 -28.05
CA SER A 802 54.76 -5.48 -27.36
C SER A 802 54.59 -3.97 -27.05
N TYR A 803 54.61 -3.72 -25.73
CA TYR A 803 55.49 -2.82 -24.96
C TYR A 803 55.25 -1.30 -24.82
N LEU A 804 55.09 -0.92 -23.54
CA LEU A 804 55.75 0.15 -22.76
C LEU A 804 55.52 1.66 -23.03
N CYS A 805 54.93 2.28 -21.99
CA CYS A 805 55.42 3.45 -21.23
C CYS A 805 55.72 4.81 -21.89
N ALA A 806 55.05 5.82 -21.31
CA ALA A 806 55.61 7.04 -20.68
C ALA A 806 55.40 8.41 -21.36
N ASN A 807 54.90 9.32 -20.51
CA ASN A 807 55.19 10.75 -20.41
C ASN A 807 54.72 11.71 -21.52
N GLY A 808 53.79 12.59 -21.12
CA GLY A 808 54.19 13.97 -20.82
C GLY A 808 53.79 15.07 -21.81
N ALA A 809 53.18 16.10 -21.22
CA ALA A 809 53.25 17.52 -21.58
C ALA A 809 52.32 18.09 -22.68
N ILE A 810 51.49 19.02 -22.19
CA ILE A 810 50.78 20.11 -22.88
C ILE A 810 51.81 21.09 -23.49
N PRO A 811 51.48 21.83 -24.57
CA PRO A 811 51.19 23.26 -24.39
C PRO A 811 49.98 23.78 -25.20
N ALA A 812 49.48 24.92 -24.72
CA ALA A 812 48.32 25.69 -25.16
C ALA A 812 48.48 26.41 -26.52
N VAL A 813 47.35 26.89 -27.09
CA VAL A 813 47.02 28.32 -27.37
C VAL A 813 45.82 28.39 -28.34
N GLY A 814 44.80 29.22 -28.05
CA GLY A 814 44.02 29.90 -29.11
C GLY A 814 42.50 30.13 -28.96
N SER A 815 42.10 31.04 -28.07
CA SER A 815 41.09 32.13 -28.25
C SER A 815 39.88 31.99 -29.22
N CYS A 816 38.65 32.15 -28.71
CA CYS A 816 37.75 33.31 -29.01
C CYS A 816 36.37 33.24 -28.29
N CYS A 817 36.07 34.31 -27.52
CA CYS A 817 34.81 35.04 -27.21
C CYS A 817 33.49 34.62 -27.90
N ASP A 818 32.25 34.88 -27.43
CA ASP A 818 31.60 35.55 -26.28
C ASP A 818 30.07 35.28 -26.43
N TYR A 819 29.30 35.19 -25.35
CA TYR A 819 28.14 36.07 -25.02
C TYR A 819 27.17 35.49 -23.95
N LEU A 820 26.90 36.38 -22.99
CA LEU A 820 26.01 36.38 -21.81
C LEU A 820 24.51 36.40 -22.19
N VAL A 821 23.60 35.66 -21.50
CA VAL A 821 22.79 35.98 -20.27
C VAL A 821 21.70 37.05 -20.56
N PRO A 822 20.44 36.89 -20.10
CA PRO A 822 20.01 36.96 -18.69
C PRO A 822 19.59 35.64 -18.04
#